data_AF-A0A8J5J0L7-F1
#
_entry.id   AF-A0A8J5J0L7-F1
#
_cell.length_a   1.000
_cell.length_b   1.000
_cell.length_c   1.000
_cell.angle_alpha   90.00
_cell.angle_beta   90.00
_cell.angle_gamma   90.00
#
_symmetry.space_group_name_H-M   'P 1'
#
loop_
_entity.id
_entity.type
_entity.pdbx_description
1 polymer ?
#
loop_
_entity_poly.entity_id
_entity_poly.type
_entity_poly.pdbx_seq_one_letter_code
_entity_poly.pdbx_strand_id
1 'polypeptide(L)'
;MALESRQKAFLTMEDAKTIFNITFSDVGEWVLGKTGRYLVIVSQLLVCLLLPCAFLVLGSTLLDVLFPDSFDQIFWIVFMAITVVPSCLIPTLKEAASMAFVGCIGTLIADIVGVSILEWEMRGHPSIPTPDITLHPVLTTFGNLSLAYGASVVVPDLQRQHSEPTRMPRIILVSLGAGSAFFLAVAIAGYAAGGCQLSGNLLFSVVNIADPSAASALGFIPSRGAVIMAYLFMQVHIVIAFSTVIQPPFYMAERFILGMHKTSSENLIQENEKLSTAADLATPDLEGNYNVSNTPGLTLTAKQQRREKEGQELSEYEGAGTVLRYVTLRLCIIAVLVAVSIGLRDKFLDLVDFTGASAITVCCLALPITFYLKVFWKELPAYERIVAVLIIIICSIVGCYVMIYAGKNLFNPDTETATFPYCSVENQMEPYYVRNSTPCTPFTSVLASHSWFGHHLHPATMDATSALRSPFYTLEDAKISFNIFCCFCGIGSLSMPSNYARAGPIYATIALLLMAFVNVYATVALSKVMLVAPKSVKTFSDVGAWVFGTTGRYTVMISQLLVCLLMPCAFLVLGSTLLDVLFPDSFSQIFWMIFMAVTVIPVCMIPTLKEASSVALVGCLGTIIADVVGVSILEWEMRGHPSIPKPDVSLHQVLTAFGNLALAYGAAVVIPDLQRQHSQPERMPRIIMVSMGVGTVFFLAIAIAGYAAGGCQLSGNLLFSAVNTSDAYATSALGFIPNRGAVIMAYMFMHVHIVIAFSTITMPAFFMAERFLLGMHKDQPVIDQEQGVEMREKLSSVAGASPVILDIECNYNAASDSLQDAAKYEDEFAEYRGRFNMLRYILLRLCILTLLVVASVFLRDNFLDLVDFTGASAVTAGSLVLPLLFYLKIFWNKLPMYERIGSMVIIVVCSILGVYVMIYAGKNLFNPDSDTATFPYCSEEYQLDPYYVRNSN
;
A
#
# COMPACT_ATOMS: atom_id res chain seq x y z
N MET A 1 24.44 43.90 -16.66
CA MET A 1 25.69 43.14 -16.87
C MET A 1 25.69 41.79 -16.16
N ALA A 2 26.03 41.63 -14.88
CA ALA A 2 26.23 40.28 -14.28
C ALA A 2 25.01 39.33 -14.35
N LEU A 3 23.80 39.86 -14.25
CA LEU A 3 22.55 39.09 -14.44
C LEU A 3 22.33 38.74 -15.93
N GLU A 4 22.60 39.67 -16.84
CA GLU A 4 22.55 39.45 -18.30
C GLU A 4 23.66 38.51 -18.81
N SER A 5 24.82 38.44 -18.16
CA SER A 5 25.86 37.48 -18.52
C SER A 5 25.52 36.07 -18.04
N ARG A 6 24.89 35.93 -16.86
CA ARG A 6 24.29 34.65 -16.43
C ARG A 6 23.13 34.24 -17.35
N GLN A 7 22.26 35.19 -17.70
CA GLN A 7 21.13 34.96 -18.60
C GLN A 7 21.60 34.59 -20.02
N LYS A 8 22.64 35.24 -20.55
CA LYS A 8 23.28 34.85 -21.83
C LYS A 8 24.04 33.54 -21.75
N ALA A 9 24.76 33.25 -20.67
CA ALA A 9 25.42 31.96 -20.48
C ALA A 9 24.40 30.81 -20.44
N PHE A 10 23.22 31.02 -19.84
CA PHE A 10 22.14 30.04 -19.81
C PHE A 10 21.38 29.96 -21.15
N LEU A 11 21.18 31.08 -21.86
CA LEU A 11 20.62 31.10 -23.22
C LEU A 11 21.58 30.50 -24.28
N THR A 12 22.88 30.41 -24.00
CA THR A 12 23.85 29.66 -24.82
C THR A 12 23.95 28.19 -24.42
N MET A 13 23.29 27.75 -23.34
CA MET A 13 22.98 26.34 -23.10
C MET A 13 21.70 25.97 -23.87
N GLU A 14 21.77 26.06 -25.20
CA GLU A 14 20.67 25.70 -26.11
C GLU A 14 20.39 24.17 -26.12
N ASP A 15 21.28 23.40 -25.49
CA ASP A 15 21.05 22.01 -25.07
C ASP A 15 19.99 21.93 -23.95
N ALA A 16 18.76 21.60 -24.33
CA ALA A 16 17.62 21.41 -23.44
C ALA A 16 17.83 20.37 -22.31
N LYS A 17 18.92 19.58 -22.34
CA LYS A 17 19.29 18.58 -21.32
C LYS A 17 19.41 19.16 -19.91
N THR A 18 19.96 20.37 -19.77
CA THR A 18 20.40 20.89 -18.46
C THR A 18 19.26 21.50 -17.62
N ILE A 19 18.18 21.96 -18.26
CA ILE A 19 17.11 22.72 -17.60
C ILE A 19 16.20 21.81 -16.74
N PHE A 20 16.11 20.52 -17.04
CA PHE A 20 15.19 19.58 -16.39
C PHE A 20 15.70 18.94 -15.09
N ASN A 21 16.63 19.59 -14.38
CA ASN A 21 17.19 19.07 -13.12
C ASN A 21 17.36 20.11 -12.00
N ILE A 22 16.60 21.20 -12.06
CA ILE A 22 16.70 22.34 -11.14
C ILE A 22 15.65 22.16 -10.02
N THR A 23 16.08 21.98 -8.76
CA THR A 23 15.15 21.96 -7.62
C THR A 23 14.68 23.38 -7.27
N PHE A 24 13.65 23.51 -6.43
CA PHE A 24 13.20 24.81 -5.93
C PHE A 24 14.34 25.60 -5.24
N SER A 25 15.25 24.91 -4.55
CA SER A 25 16.42 25.52 -3.91
C SER A 25 17.46 26.04 -4.93
N ASP A 26 17.61 25.36 -6.07
CA ASP A 26 18.50 25.77 -7.15
C ASP A 26 17.89 26.97 -7.93
N VAL A 27 16.56 27.03 -8.09
CA VAL A 27 15.85 28.25 -8.56
C VAL A 27 16.09 29.42 -7.60
N GLY A 28 16.02 29.17 -6.29
CA GLY A 28 16.36 30.14 -5.26
C GLY A 28 17.78 30.69 -5.40
N GLU A 29 18.78 29.83 -5.66
CA GLU A 29 20.16 30.27 -5.91
C GLU A 29 20.29 31.09 -7.21
N TRP A 30 19.60 30.69 -8.27
CA TRP A 30 19.64 31.41 -9.54
C TRP A 30 19.05 32.82 -9.45
N VAL A 31 17.88 32.97 -8.78
CA VAL A 31 17.15 34.24 -8.71
C VAL A 31 17.69 35.19 -7.64
N LEU A 32 18.05 34.69 -6.45
CA LEU A 32 18.47 35.53 -5.31
C LEU A 32 19.92 35.31 -4.86
N GLY A 33 20.66 34.37 -5.44
CA GLY A 33 21.98 33.96 -4.95
C GLY A 33 21.87 33.01 -3.74
N LYS A 34 22.99 32.72 -3.07
CA LYS A 34 23.07 31.74 -1.97
C LYS A 34 22.02 31.98 -0.86
N THR A 35 21.68 33.24 -0.57
CA THR A 35 20.62 33.61 0.36
C THR A 35 19.24 33.08 -0.04
N GLY A 36 18.94 33.00 -1.34
CA GLY A 36 17.71 32.38 -1.85
C GLY A 36 17.68 30.88 -1.65
N ARG A 37 18.81 30.18 -1.88
CA ARG A 37 18.93 28.73 -1.62
C ARG A 37 18.66 28.41 -0.15
N TYR A 38 19.30 29.14 0.76
CA TYR A 38 19.05 28.99 2.20
C TYR A 38 17.60 29.31 2.59
N LEU A 39 17.03 30.41 2.08
CA LEU A 39 15.67 30.82 2.44
C LEU A 39 14.65 29.77 1.97
N VAL A 40 14.75 29.29 0.72
CA VAL A 40 13.91 28.19 0.20
C VAL A 40 14.08 26.92 1.02
N ILE A 41 15.31 26.50 1.32
CA ILE A 41 15.55 25.29 2.12
C ILE A 41 14.93 25.41 3.52
N VAL A 42 15.11 26.54 4.20
CA VAL A 42 14.55 26.77 5.54
C VAL A 42 13.02 26.84 5.51
N SER A 43 12.41 27.56 4.57
CA SER A 43 10.95 27.65 4.48
C SER A 43 10.33 26.31 4.09
N GLN A 44 10.95 25.55 3.19
CA GLN A 44 10.45 24.25 2.77
C GLN A 44 10.62 23.21 3.88
N LEU A 45 11.77 23.15 4.56
CA LEU A 45 11.94 22.32 5.76
C LEU A 45 10.91 22.64 6.86
N LEU A 46 10.52 23.91 7.02
CA LEU A 46 9.49 24.29 8.00
C LEU A 46 8.09 23.78 7.63
N VAL A 47 7.69 23.86 6.35
CA VAL A 47 6.43 23.20 5.87
C VAL A 47 6.50 21.71 6.17
N CYS A 48 7.65 21.10 5.89
CA CYS A 48 7.88 19.68 6.00
C CYS A 48 8.04 19.15 7.42
N LEU A 49 8.21 20.03 8.41
CA LEU A 49 8.02 19.69 9.82
C LEU A 49 6.54 19.78 10.19
N LEU A 50 5.91 20.94 9.94
CA LEU A 50 4.62 21.29 10.53
C LEU A 50 3.43 20.61 9.85
N LEU A 51 3.40 20.55 8.51
CA LEU A 51 2.27 19.95 7.77
C LEU A 51 2.16 18.42 7.97
N PRO A 52 3.25 17.63 7.91
CA PRO A 52 3.19 16.22 8.32
C PRO A 52 2.81 16.04 9.80
N CYS A 53 3.26 16.93 10.71
CA CYS A 53 2.82 16.87 12.11
C CYS A 53 1.31 17.09 12.27
N ALA A 54 0.72 18.03 11.51
CA ALA A 54 -0.72 18.26 11.49
C ALA A 54 -1.50 17.03 10.98
N PHE A 55 -1.00 16.34 9.94
CA PHE A 55 -1.60 15.10 9.46
C PHE A 55 -1.55 13.96 10.50
N LEU A 56 -0.45 13.81 11.25
CA LEU A 56 -0.35 12.82 12.33
C LEU A 56 -1.33 13.15 13.48
N VAL A 57 -1.44 14.43 13.88
CA VAL A 57 -2.40 14.84 14.91
C VAL A 57 -3.84 14.61 14.44
N LEU A 58 -4.22 15.08 13.24
CA LEU A 58 -5.56 14.86 12.70
C LEU A 58 -5.90 13.37 12.62
N GLY A 59 -5.02 12.56 12.02
CA GLY A 59 -5.21 11.12 11.90
C GLY A 59 -5.28 10.41 13.26
N SER A 60 -4.61 10.93 14.28
CA SER A 60 -4.75 10.41 15.65
C SER A 60 -6.12 10.75 16.25
N THR A 61 -6.59 11.99 16.12
CA THR A 61 -7.89 12.44 16.64
C THR A 61 -9.06 11.71 15.97
N LEU A 62 -8.97 11.42 14.67
CA LEU A 62 -10.00 10.63 13.98
C LEU A 62 -10.04 9.16 14.49
N LEU A 63 -8.90 8.57 14.85
CA LEU A 63 -8.86 7.23 15.46
C LEU A 63 -9.35 7.22 16.91
N ASP A 64 -9.00 8.25 17.68
CA ASP A 64 -9.49 8.50 19.05
C ASP A 64 -11.02 8.52 19.10
N VAL A 65 -11.66 9.23 18.15
CA VAL A 65 -13.11 9.32 18.00
C VAL A 65 -13.76 8.05 17.42
N LEU A 66 -13.06 7.29 16.58
CA LEU A 66 -13.53 5.98 16.10
C LEU A 66 -13.47 4.91 17.21
N PHE A 67 -12.52 5.03 18.13
CA PHE A 67 -12.20 4.05 19.17
C PHE A 67 -12.02 4.71 20.55
N PRO A 68 -13.08 5.35 21.10
CA PRO A 68 -13.03 5.96 22.42
C PRO A 68 -12.63 4.95 23.50
N ASP A 69 -12.03 5.47 24.58
CA ASP A 69 -11.53 4.72 25.75
C ASP A 69 -10.58 3.55 25.46
N SER A 70 -10.10 3.41 24.21
CA SER A 70 -9.34 2.22 23.78
C SER A 70 -7.82 2.39 23.93
N PHE A 71 -7.30 3.58 23.61
CA PHE A 71 -5.91 4.01 23.80
C PHE A 71 -5.83 5.54 23.86
N ASP A 72 -4.78 6.09 24.46
CA ASP A 72 -4.51 7.54 24.44
C ASP A 72 -4.24 8.06 23.02
N GLN A 73 -4.63 9.30 22.71
CA GLN A 73 -4.25 10.01 21.47
C GLN A 73 -2.73 9.94 21.17
N ILE A 74 -1.86 9.90 22.20
CA ILE A 74 -0.41 9.74 22.04
C ILE A 74 -0.05 8.40 21.37
N PHE A 75 -0.72 7.31 21.75
CA PHE A 75 -0.58 6.01 21.10
C PHE A 75 -1.08 6.07 19.65
N TRP A 76 -2.20 6.74 19.40
CA TRP A 76 -2.73 6.92 18.04
C TRP A 76 -1.79 7.74 17.13
N ILE A 77 -1.05 8.73 17.64
CA ILE A 77 0.02 9.43 16.89
C ILE A 77 1.14 8.46 16.50
N VAL A 78 1.58 7.59 17.41
CA VAL A 78 2.63 6.59 17.14
C VAL A 78 2.15 5.53 16.14
N PHE A 79 0.91 5.04 16.29
CA PHE A 79 0.28 4.12 15.34
C PHE A 79 0.12 4.75 13.95
N MET A 80 -0.26 6.02 13.88
CA MET A 80 -0.30 6.78 12.62
C MET A 80 1.07 6.88 11.96
N ALA A 81 2.12 7.18 12.73
CA ALA A 81 3.48 7.20 12.20
C ALA A 81 3.93 5.83 11.67
N ILE A 82 3.61 4.73 12.39
CA ILE A 82 3.92 3.35 11.96
C ILE A 82 3.19 3.01 10.64
N THR A 83 1.90 3.33 10.53
CA THR A 83 1.09 3.01 9.34
C THR A 83 1.49 3.81 8.09
N VAL A 84 2.09 5.01 8.24
CA VAL A 84 2.63 5.77 7.10
C VAL A 84 4.09 5.42 6.74
N VAL A 85 4.86 4.70 7.58
CA VAL A 85 6.24 4.30 7.24
C VAL A 85 6.33 3.65 5.84
N PRO A 86 5.48 2.69 5.45
CA PRO A 86 5.68 1.97 4.19
C PRO A 86 5.50 2.84 2.95
N SER A 87 4.52 3.75 2.95
CA SER A 87 4.32 4.71 1.87
C SER A 87 5.44 5.76 1.85
N CYS A 88 5.99 6.12 3.02
CA CYS A 88 7.17 6.97 3.17
C CYS A 88 8.50 6.32 2.71
N LEU A 89 8.55 5.00 2.53
CA LEU A 89 9.72 4.29 2.00
C LEU A 89 9.70 4.13 0.46
N ILE A 90 8.64 4.57 -0.21
CA ILE A 90 8.58 4.62 -1.68
C ILE A 90 9.57 5.70 -2.17
N PRO A 91 10.38 5.47 -3.23
CA PRO A 91 11.40 6.43 -3.67
C PRO A 91 10.87 7.54 -4.59
N THR A 92 9.74 7.36 -5.30
CA THR A 92 9.22 8.37 -6.24
C THR A 92 7.74 8.71 -6.04
N LEU A 93 7.35 9.97 -6.35
CA LEU A 93 5.94 10.39 -6.37
C LEU A 93 5.18 9.79 -7.57
N LYS A 94 5.91 9.45 -8.63
CA LYS A 94 5.42 8.77 -9.84
C LYS A 94 4.81 7.41 -9.54
N GLU A 95 5.39 6.63 -8.61
CA GLU A 95 4.83 5.38 -8.10
C GLU A 95 3.59 5.63 -7.20
N ALA A 96 3.60 6.70 -6.40
CA ALA A 96 2.49 7.05 -5.51
C ALA A 96 1.27 7.67 -6.21
N ALA A 97 1.35 8.01 -7.51
CA ALA A 97 0.31 8.76 -8.22
C ALA A 97 -1.05 8.03 -8.33
N SER A 98 -1.05 6.69 -8.38
CA SER A 98 -2.27 5.87 -8.33
C SER A 98 -2.93 5.92 -6.95
N MET A 99 -2.13 5.87 -5.89
CA MET A 99 -2.60 6.00 -4.50
C MET A 99 -3.15 7.41 -4.25
N ALA A 100 -2.47 8.45 -4.72
CA ALA A 100 -2.92 9.85 -4.58
C ALA A 100 -4.34 10.08 -5.13
N PHE A 101 -4.69 9.45 -6.27
CA PHE A 101 -6.05 9.51 -6.83
C PHE A 101 -7.10 8.90 -5.88
N VAL A 102 -6.78 7.79 -5.21
CA VAL A 102 -7.64 7.15 -4.20
C VAL A 102 -7.75 8.02 -2.95
N GLY A 103 -6.65 8.64 -2.51
CA GLY A 103 -6.65 9.61 -1.40
C GLY A 103 -7.57 10.80 -1.69
N CYS A 104 -7.59 11.31 -2.93
CA CYS A 104 -8.54 12.35 -3.33
C CYS A 104 -10.00 11.87 -3.30
N ILE A 105 -10.29 10.64 -3.76
CA ILE A 105 -11.64 10.07 -3.66
C ILE A 105 -12.06 9.91 -2.19
N GLY A 106 -11.14 9.55 -1.29
CA GLY A 106 -11.36 9.53 0.16
C GLY A 106 -11.90 10.86 0.69
N THR A 107 -11.20 11.97 0.43
CA THR A 107 -11.66 13.32 0.80
C THR A 107 -13.04 13.63 0.24
N LEU A 108 -13.24 13.40 -1.07
CA LEU A 108 -14.52 13.71 -1.73
C LEU A 108 -15.69 12.98 -1.05
N ILE A 109 -15.53 11.70 -0.70
CA ILE A 109 -16.59 10.94 -0.02
C ILE A 109 -16.75 11.39 1.43
N ALA A 110 -15.63 11.60 2.16
CA ALA A 110 -15.65 12.02 3.56
C ALA A 110 -16.37 13.37 3.75
N ASP A 111 -16.06 14.36 2.92
CA ASP A 111 -16.66 15.68 2.97
C ASP A 111 -18.13 15.66 2.52
N ILE A 112 -18.48 14.89 1.47
CA ILE A 112 -19.88 14.71 1.04
C ILE A 112 -20.71 14.09 2.16
N VAL A 113 -20.18 13.08 2.87
CA VAL A 113 -20.89 12.46 4.01
C VAL A 113 -20.96 13.42 5.20
N GLY A 114 -19.88 14.15 5.52
CA GLY A 114 -19.86 15.16 6.58
C GLY A 114 -20.85 16.30 6.37
N VAL A 115 -20.91 16.85 5.14
CA VAL A 115 -21.93 17.83 4.74
C VAL A 115 -23.32 17.21 4.79
N SER A 116 -23.51 15.97 4.33
CA SER A 116 -24.81 15.31 4.34
C SER A 116 -25.36 15.07 5.75
N ILE A 117 -24.49 14.80 6.73
CA ILE A 117 -24.87 14.70 8.15
C ILE A 117 -25.35 16.07 8.66
N LEU A 118 -24.53 17.10 8.46
CA LEU A 118 -24.83 18.47 8.90
C LEU A 118 -26.12 19.00 8.27
N GLU A 119 -26.27 18.86 6.95
CA GLU A 119 -27.48 19.19 6.21
C GLU A 119 -28.69 18.32 6.58
N TRP A 120 -28.53 17.16 7.23
CA TRP A 120 -29.65 16.29 7.66
C TRP A 120 -30.14 16.60 9.07
N GLU A 121 -29.24 16.82 10.03
CA GLU A 121 -29.64 17.10 11.41
C GLU A 121 -30.11 18.53 11.63
N MET A 122 -29.56 19.50 10.88
CA MET A 122 -29.97 20.91 10.97
C MET A 122 -31.26 21.22 10.18
N ARG A 123 -31.96 20.22 9.62
CA ARG A 123 -33.18 20.44 8.81
C ARG A 123 -34.32 21.03 9.61
N GLY A 124 -34.81 22.19 9.15
CA GLY A 124 -35.87 22.92 9.83
C GLY A 124 -35.36 23.96 10.83
N HIS A 125 -34.06 24.28 10.82
CA HIS A 125 -33.55 25.48 11.46
C HIS A 125 -34.27 26.76 10.93
N PRO A 126 -34.33 27.86 11.72
CA PRO A 126 -34.85 29.15 11.27
C PRO A 126 -33.82 29.87 10.37
N SER A 127 -33.53 31.14 10.59
CA SER A 127 -32.36 31.79 10.01
C SER A 127 -31.06 31.28 10.67
N ILE A 128 -30.04 30.95 9.87
CA ILE A 128 -28.69 30.69 10.39
C ILE A 128 -28.12 31.92 11.14
N PRO A 129 -27.33 31.74 12.21
CA PRO A 129 -26.71 32.84 12.93
C PRO A 129 -25.58 33.44 12.09
N THR A 130 -25.59 34.77 11.95
CA THR A 130 -24.56 35.51 11.23
C THR A 130 -23.32 35.71 12.11
N PRO A 131 -22.10 35.61 11.54
CA PRO A 131 -20.86 35.83 12.30
C PRO A 131 -20.68 37.31 12.66
N ASP A 132 -19.99 37.59 13.77
CA ASP A 132 -19.59 38.96 14.11
C ASP A 132 -18.36 39.37 13.26
N ILE A 133 -18.62 40.17 12.21
CA ILE A 133 -17.63 40.51 11.18
C ILE A 133 -16.68 41.61 11.68
N THR A 134 -15.80 41.22 12.59
CA THR A 134 -14.64 42.03 12.99
C THR A 134 -13.41 41.71 12.12
N LEU A 135 -12.42 42.62 12.10
CA LEU A 135 -11.21 42.45 11.28
C LEU A 135 -10.40 41.20 11.67
N HIS A 136 -10.47 40.78 12.93
CA HIS A 136 -9.63 39.70 13.46
C HIS A 136 -9.97 38.32 12.88
N PRO A 137 -11.23 37.80 12.94
CA PRO A 137 -11.62 36.57 12.25
C PRO A 137 -11.32 36.58 10.75
N VAL A 138 -11.57 37.70 10.07
CA VAL A 138 -11.28 37.85 8.63
C VAL A 138 -9.79 37.64 8.35
N LEU A 139 -8.90 38.20 9.18
CA LEU A 139 -7.47 37.96 9.07
C LEU A 139 -7.08 36.52 9.40
N THR A 140 -7.61 35.92 10.48
CA THR A 140 -7.21 34.56 10.89
C THR A 140 -7.59 33.49 9.87
N THR A 141 -8.70 33.63 9.12
CA THR A 141 -9.05 32.66 8.05
C THR A 141 -7.96 32.48 6.98
N PHE A 142 -7.04 33.45 6.84
CA PHE A 142 -5.92 33.36 5.89
C PHE A 142 -4.94 32.21 6.21
N GLY A 143 -4.81 31.77 7.46
CA GLY A 143 -3.96 30.63 7.82
C GLY A 143 -4.48 29.34 7.19
N ASN A 144 -5.65 28.88 7.63
CA ASN A 144 -6.36 27.71 7.10
C ASN A 144 -6.54 27.78 5.57
N LEU A 145 -6.86 28.96 5.00
CA LEU A 145 -6.98 29.12 3.55
C LEU A 145 -5.62 28.96 2.84
N SER A 146 -4.53 29.54 3.36
CA SER A 146 -3.20 29.37 2.76
C SER A 146 -2.73 27.91 2.85
N LEU A 147 -3.08 27.18 3.91
CA LEU A 147 -2.80 25.76 4.06
C LEU A 147 -3.46 24.92 2.96
N ALA A 148 -4.76 25.15 2.70
CA ALA A 148 -5.53 24.43 1.68
C ALA A 148 -4.96 24.59 0.25
N TYR A 149 -4.29 25.72 -0.02
CA TYR A 149 -3.60 25.99 -1.29
C TYR A 149 -2.09 25.65 -1.28
N GLY A 150 -1.60 24.91 -0.28
CA GLY A 150 -0.17 24.61 -0.07
C GLY A 150 0.53 23.74 -1.13
N ALA A 151 -0.16 23.35 -2.20
CA ALA A 151 0.31 22.40 -3.21
C ALA A 151 1.60 22.80 -3.97
N SER A 152 2.03 24.07 -3.93
CA SER A 152 3.22 24.49 -4.71
C SER A 152 4.51 23.80 -4.27
N VAL A 153 4.61 23.34 -3.02
CA VAL A 153 5.80 22.64 -2.48
C VAL A 153 6.11 21.34 -3.24
N VAL A 154 5.10 20.65 -3.77
CA VAL A 154 5.28 19.43 -4.58
C VAL A 154 5.37 19.71 -6.09
N VAL A 155 5.01 20.91 -6.56
CA VAL A 155 4.99 21.24 -8.00
C VAL A 155 6.37 21.08 -8.69
N PRO A 156 7.51 21.52 -8.12
CA PRO A 156 8.82 21.31 -8.71
C PRO A 156 9.18 19.83 -8.93
N ASP A 157 8.89 18.97 -7.95
CA ASP A 157 9.18 17.53 -8.02
C ASP A 157 8.21 16.80 -8.95
N LEU A 158 6.93 17.15 -8.93
CA LEU A 158 5.95 16.68 -9.92
C LEU A 158 6.38 17.09 -11.34
N GLN A 159 6.84 18.32 -11.53
CA GLN A 159 7.32 18.81 -12.84
C GLN A 159 8.63 18.12 -13.27
N ARG A 160 9.53 17.80 -12.34
CA ARG A 160 10.75 16.99 -12.58
C ARG A 160 10.41 15.58 -13.05
N GLN A 161 9.36 14.97 -12.49
CA GLN A 161 8.92 13.60 -12.79
C GLN A 161 7.88 13.50 -13.94
N HIS A 162 7.39 14.62 -14.47
CA HIS A 162 6.34 14.64 -15.50
C HIS A 162 6.89 14.43 -16.93
N SER A 163 6.23 13.56 -17.72
CA SER A 163 6.65 13.25 -19.11
C SER A 163 6.64 14.47 -20.05
N GLU A 164 5.76 15.45 -19.84
CA GLU A 164 5.70 16.68 -20.63
C GLU A 164 5.63 17.91 -19.71
N PRO A 165 6.75 18.39 -19.14
CA PRO A 165 6.75 19.47 -18.15
C PRO A 165 6.18 20.79 -18.70
N THR A 166 6.21 20.99 -20.02
CA THR A 166 5.56 22.11 -20.73
C THR A 166 4.03 22.14 -20.58
N ARG A 167 3.38 21.02 -20.19
CA ARG A 167 1.95 20.99 -19.86
C ARG A 167 1.64 21.35 -18.41
N MET A 168 2.64 21.38 -17.52
CA MET A 168 2.44 21.54 -16.08
C MET A 168 1.58 22.77 -15.70
N PRO A 169 1.74 23.97 -16.31
CA PRO A 169 0.88 25.12 -16.01
C PRO A 169 -0.62 24.87 -16.28
N ARG A 170 -0.95 24.07 -17.29
CA ARG A 170 -2.35 23.71 -17.61
C ARG A 170 -2.89 22.68 -16.62
N ILE A 171 -2.06 21.75 -16.19
CA ILE A 171 -2.40 20.72 -15.19
C ILE A 171 -2.66 21.39 -13.83
N ILE A 172 -1.81 22.33 -13.42
CA ILE A 172 -1.99 23.15 -12.21
C ILE A 172 -3.32 23.93 -12.30
N LEU A 173 -3.59 24.62 -13.41
CA LEU A 173 -4.83 25.38 -13.60
C LEU A 173 -6.09 24.51 -13.47
N VAL A 174 -6.11 23.32 -14.09
CA VAL A 174 -7.25 22.41 -14.03
C VAL A 174 -7.40 21.79 -12.63
N SER A 175 -6.31 21.35 -12.00
CA SER A 175 -6.36 20.70 -10.68
C SER A 175 -6.69 21.66 -9.53
N LEU A 176 -6.01 22.81 -9.45
CA LEU A 176 -6.35 23.84 -8.47
C LEU A 176 -7.71 24.48 -8.74
N GLY A 177 -8.13 24.60 -10.01
CA GLY A 177 -9.47 25.06 -10.37
C GLY A 177 -10.56 24.11 -9.88
N ALA A 178 -10.40 22.80 -10.10
CA ALA A 178 -11.33 21.78 -9.61
C ALA A 178 -11.36 21.72 -8.07
N GLY A 179 -10.19 21.75 -7.41
CA GLY A 179 -10.10 21.81 -5.95
C GLY A 179 -10.75 23.05 -5.35
N SER A 180 -10.57 24.22 -5.98
CA SER A 180 -11.21 25.47 -5.57
C SER A 180 -12.73 25.41 -5.69
N ALA A 181 -13.26 24.85 -6.78
CA ALA A 181 -14.69 24.68 -6.98
C ALA A 181 -15.30 23.71 -5.95
N PHE A 182 -14.56 22.65 -5.60
CA PHE A 182 -14.96 21.70 -4.56
C PHE A 182 -14.94 22.33 -3.15
N PHE A 183 -13.85 22.96 -2.74
CA PHE A 183 -13.77 23.67 -1.46
C PHE A 183 -14.85 24.75 -1.32
N LEU A 184 -15.13 25.49 -2.40
CA LEU A 184 -16.23 26.47 -2.42
C LEU A 184 -17.60 25.81 -2.24
N ALA A 185 -17.86 24.65 -2.86
CA ALA A 185 -19.11 23.93 -2.68
C ALA A 185 -19.28 23.42 -1.25
N VAL A 186 -18.24 22.80 -0.66
CA VAL A 186 -18.25 22.34 0.75
C VAL A 186 -18.42 23.51 1.72
N ALA A 187 -17.74 24.64 1.49
CA ALA A 187 -17.85 25.82 2.33
C ALA A 187 -19.25 26.47 2.27
N ILE A 188 -19.86 26.56 1.08
CA ILE A 188 -21.23 27.08 0.91
C ILE A 188 -22.24 26.17 1.61
N ALA A 189 -22.18 24.86 1.38
CA ALA A 189 -23.11 23.90 1.97
C ALA A 189 -22.97 23.85 3.50
N GLY A 190 -21.74 23.83 4.02
CA GLY A 190 -21.47 23.93 5.45
C GLY A 190 -22.04 25.20 6.06
N TYR A 191 -21.68 26.37 5.53
CA TYR A 191 -22.17 27.66 6.04
C TYR A 191 -23.71 27.76 5.99
N ALA A 192 -24.35 27.23 4.94
CA ALA A 192 -25.80 27.22 4.79
C ALA A 192 -26.53 26.40 5.87
N ALA A 193 -25.87 25.42 6.49
CA ALA A 193 -26.46 24.55 7.52
C ALA A 193 -25.99 24.86 8.96
N GLY A 194 -24.79 25.42 9.16
CA GLY A 194 -24.20 25.67 10.48
C GLY A 194 -23.89 27.13 10.84
N GLY A 195 -23.90 28.06 9.87
CA GLY A 195 -23.60 29.48 10.12
C GLY A 195 -22.26 29.73 10.83
N CYS A 196 -22.26 30.63 11.82
CA CYS A 196 -21.07 30.96 12.62
C CYS A 196 -20.68 29.89 13.67
N GLN A 197 -21.48 28.85 13.88
CA GLN A 197 -21.24 27.82 14.91
C GLN A 197 -20.39 26.63 14.42
N LEU A 198 -19.91 26.65 13.17
CA LEU A 198 -18.94 25.67 12.68
C LEU A 198 -17.53 25.89 13.26
N SER A 199 -16.84 24.78 13.55
CA SER A 199 -15.41 24.81 13.87
C SER A 199 -14.56 24.96 12.61
N GLY A 200 -13.26 25.23 12.78
CA GLY A 200 -12.29 25.25 11.67
C GLY A 200 -12.13 23.92 10.91
N ASN A 201 -12.72 22.82 11.40
CA ASN A 201 -12.81 21.53 10.71
C ASN A 201 -14.27 21.04 10.68
N LEU A 202 -14.76 20.65 9.50
CA LEU A 202 -16.11 20.12 9.30
C LEU A 202 -16.37 18.86 10.15
N LEU A 203 -15.42 17.91 10.15
CA LEU A 203 -15.56 16.63 10.86
C LEU A 203 -15.62 16.81 12.38
N PHE A 204 -14.99 17.86 12.90
CA PHE A 204 -15.03 18.26 14.32
C PHE A 204 -16.29 19.05 14.70
N SER A 205 -17.08 19.50 13.70
CA SER A 205 -18.33 20.24 13.94
C SER A 205 -19.53 19.29 14.09
N VAL A 206 -19.48 18.12 13.44
CA VAL A 206 -20.56 17.11 13.44
C VAL A 206 -20.49 16.11 14.58
N VAL A 207 -19.36 16.01 15.30
CA VAL A 207 -19.12 15.03 16.39
C VAL A 207 -18.39 15.72 17.54
N ASN A 208 -18.70 15.35 18.77
CA ASN A 208 -17.94 15.76 19.95
C ASN A 208 -16.67 14.89 20.06
N ILE A 209 -15.50 15.54 20.01
CA ILE A 209 -14.20 14.86 20.00
C ILE A 209 -13.89 14.18 21.34
N ALA A 210 -14.35 14.75 22.45
CA ALA A 210 -14.03 14.26 23.81
C ALA A 210 -14.96 13.12 24.27
N ASP A 211 -16.18 13.05 23.72
CA ASP A 211 -17.12 11.95 23.92
C ASP A 211 -17.97 11.80 22.65
N PRO A 212 -17.66 10.81 21.77
CA PRO A 212 -18.42 10.58 20.54
C PRO A 212 -19.86 10.12 20.75
N SER A 213 -20.27 9.79 21.98
CA SER A 213 -21.65 9.44 22.35
C SER A 213 -22.46 10.63 22.86
N ALA A 214 -21.80 11.70 23.30
CA ALA A 214 -22.42 12.95 23.66
C ALA A 214 -22.88 13.75 22.43
N ALA A 215 -23.72 14.76 22.67
CA ALA A 215 -24.06 15.73 21.63
C ALA A 215 -22.79 16.43 21.11
N SER A 216 -22.73 16.61 19.80
CA SER A 216 -21.78 17.50 19.11
C SER A 216 -21.86 18.92 19.65
N ALA A 217 -20.88 19.79 19.30
CA ALA A 217 -20.95 21.21 19.65
C ALA A 217 -22.29 21.84 19.22
N LEU A 218 -22.79 21.44 18.04
CA LEU A 218 -24.09 21.86 17.47
C LEU A 218 -25.33 21.23 18.14
N GLY A 219 -25.15 20.49 19.24
CA GLY A 219 -26.25 19.99 20.08
C GLY A 219 -26.97 18.73 19.59
N PHE A 220 -26.58 18.15 18.44
CA PHE A 220 -27.13 16.89 17.93
C PHE A 220 -26.16 15.71 18.10
N ILE A 221 -26.70 14.50 18.18
CA ILE A 221 -25.94 13.23 18.08
C ILE A 221 -26.17 12.68 16.67
N PRO A 222 -25.14 12.61 15.80
CA PRO A 222 -25.29 12.15 14.42
C PRO A 222 -25.45 10.63 14.32
N SER A 223 -25.89 10.15 13.15
CA SER A 223 -25.90 8.70 12.89
C SER A 223 -24.48 8.09 12.88
N ARG A 224 -24.22 7.17 13.82
CA ARG A 224 -22.91 6.54 14.08
C ARG A 224 -22.23 6.01 12.82
N GLY A 225 -22.98 5.29 11.97
CA GLY A 225 -22.46 4.73 10.73
C GLY A 225 -21.95 5.80 9.76
N ALA A 226 -22.66 6.92 9.58
CA ALA A 226 -22.24 7.99 8.68
C ALA A 226 -20.95 8.68 9.18
N VAL A 227 -20.82 8.89 10.49
CA VAL A 227 -19.57 9.37 11.12
C VAL A 227 -18.41 8.44 10.81
N ILE A 228 -18.57 7.14 11.09
CA ILE A 228 -17.53 6.13 10.86
C ILE A 228 -17.09 6.13 9.39
N MET A 229 -18.03 6.21 8.45
CA MET A 229 -17.72 6.28 7.01
C MET A 229 -16.91 7.52 6.63
N ALA A 230 -17.29 8.70 7.12
CA ALA A 230 -16.56 9.93 6.84
C ALA A 230 -15.14 9.90 7.43
N TYR A 231 -15.02 9.42 8.67
CA TYR A 231 -13.75 9.34 9.39
C TYR A 231 -12.81 8.31 8.75
N LEU A 232 -13.29 7.12 8.37
CA LEU A 232 -12.50 6.10 7.67
C LEU A 232 -12.00 6.57 6.29
N PHE A 233 -12.85 7.23 5.49
CA PHE A 233 -12.42 7.74 4.19
C PHE A 233 -11.42 8.90 4.31
N MET A 234 -11.57 9.77 5.32
CA MET A 234 -10.56 10.78 5.63
C MET A 234 -9.26 10.15 6.14
N GLN A 235 -9.32 9.03 6.89
CA GLN A 235 -8.13 8.31 7.34
C GLN A 235 -7.31 7.75 6.16
N VAL A 236 -7.99 7.16 5.17
CA VAL A 236 -7.36 6.71 3.92
C VAL A 236 -6.72 7.89 3.17
N HIS A 237 -7.36 9.06 3.14
CA HIS A 237 -6.75 10.26 2.58
C HIS A 237 -5.45 10.63 3.32
N ILE A 238 -5.50 10.75 4.66
CA ILE A 238 -4.37 11.21 5.49
C ILE A 238 -3.13 10.33 5.28
N VAL A 239 -3.30 8.99 5.33
CA VAL A 239 -2.19 8.02 5.16
C VAL A 239 -1.51 8.16 3.79
N ILE A 240 -2.28 8.47 2.74
CA ILE A 240 -1.79 8.65 1.37
C ILE A 240 -1.17 10.05 1.18
N ALA A 241 -1.85 11.10 1.63
CA ALA A 241 -1.43 12.48 1.51
C ALA A 241 -0.11 12.75 2.25
N PHE A 242 0.06 12.17 3.45
CA PHE A 242 1.30 12.24 4.23
C PHE A 242 2.52 11.85 3.39
N SER A 243 2.47 10.68 2.72
CA SER A 243 3.56 10.19 1.87
C SER A 243 3.85 11.10 0.66
N THR A 244 2.81 11.74 0.11
CA THR A 244 2.94 12.67 -1.02
C THR A 244 3.62 13.97 -0.61
N VAL A 245 3.32 14.47 0.60
CA VAL A 245 3.85 15.72 1.16
C VAL A 245 5.28 15.57 1.71
N ILE A 246 5.63 14.40 2.24
CA ILE A 246 6.94 14.14 2.86
C ILE A 246 8.03 13.70 1.86
N GLN A 247 7.71 13.50 0.57
CA GLN A 247 8.74 13.12 -0.41
C GLN A 247 9.75 14.25 -0.75
N PRO A 248 9.34 15.52 -1.02
CA PRO A 248 10.30 16.61 -1.21
C PRO A 248 11.29 16.82 -0.05
N PRO A 249 10.91 16.79 1.25
CA PRO A 249 11.87 16.92 2.33
C PRO A 249 12.77 15.71 2.51
N PHE A 250 12.31 14.48 2.25
CA PHE A 250 13.21 13.33 2.22
C PHE A 250 14.29 13.51 1.14
N TYR A 251 13.90 13.89 -0.09
CA TYR A 251 14.83 14.16 -1.18
C TYR A 251 15.82 15.29 -0.84
N MET A 252 15.36 16.39 -0.21
CA MET A 252 16.24 17.46 0.27
C MET A 252 17.18 17.00 1.40
N ALA A 253 16.68 16.23 2.37
CA ALA A 253 17.46 15.73 3.50
C ALA A 253 18.52 14.72 3.05
N GLU A 254 18.19 13.84 2.10
CA GLU A 254 19.13 12.94 1.44
C GLU A 254 20.23 13.72 0.69
N ARG A 255 19.85 14.77 -0.07
CA ARG A 255 20.81 15.64 -0.78
C ARG A 255 21.71 16.42 0.18
N PHE A 256 21.20 16.87 1.33
CA PHE A 256 21.95 17.70 2.28
C PHE A 256 22.78 16.90 3.30
N ILE A 257 22.24 15.80 3.84
CA ILE A 257 22.85 15.04 4.96
C ILE A 257 23.65 13.84 4.45
N LEU A 258 23.15 13.12 3.43
CA LEU A 258 23.83 11.95 2.86
C LEU A 258 24.68 12.31 1.63
N GLY A 259 24.49 13.50 1.06
CA GLY A 259 25.21 13.96 -0.13
C GLY A 259 24.80 13.26 -1.42
N MET A 260 23.60 12.67 -1.44
CA MET A 260 22.94 12.07 -2.60
C MET A 260 22.41 13.16 -3.56
N HIS A 261 21.82 12.78 -4.68
CA HIS A 261 21.12 13.64 -5.64
C HIS A 261 21.94 14.85 -6.11
N LYS A 262 23.27 14.67 -6.24
CA LYS A 262 24.19 15.73 -6.68
C LYS A 262 24.08 15.97 -8.16
N THR A 263 23.98 17.23 -8.57
CA THR A 263 23.96 17.57 -9.99
C THR A 263 25.33 17.29 -10.62
N SER A 264 25.35 16.82 -11.88
CA SER A 264 26.60 16.58 -12.62
C SER A 264 27.49 17.83 -12.71
N SER A 265 26.88 19.03 -12.69
CA SER A 265 27.60 20.31 -12.58
C SER A 265 28.29 20.51 -11.23
N GLU A 266 27.64 20.18 -10.11
CA GLU A 266 28.28 20.21 -8.77
C GLU A 266 29.44 19.20 -8.68
N ASN A 267 29.35 18.04 -9.34
CA ASN A 267 30.46 17.08 -9.41
C ASN A 267 31.65 17.61 -10.25
N LEU A 268 31.40 18.17 -11.44
CA LEU A 268 32.44 18.78 -12.28
C LEU A 268 33.11 20.00 -11.60
N ILE A 269 32.35 20.79 -10.84
CA ILE A 269 32.90 21.88 -10.02
C ILE A 269 33.75 21.31 -8.88
N GLN A 270 33.29 20.26 -8.19
CA GLN A 270 34.03 19.63 -7.10
C GLN A 270 35.28 18.86 -7.57
N GLU A 271 35.33 18.39 -8.82
CA GLU A 271 36.56 17.92 -9.47
C GLU A 271 37.50 19.08 -9.83
N ASN A 272 37.01 20.16 -10.44
CA ASN A 272 37.84 21.34 -10.72
C ASN A 272 38.39 22.02 -9.46
N GLU A 273 37.63 22.04 -8.36
CA GLU A 273 38.05 22.61 -7.07
C GLU A 273 39.13 21.73 -6.38
N LYS A 274 39.04 20.41 -6.54
CA LYS A 274 40.11 19.47 -6.13
C LYS A 274 41.33 19.53 -7.05
N LEU A 275 41.12 19.71 -8.36
CA LEU A 275 42.20 19.79 -9.34
C LEU A 275 42.99 21.10 -9.20
N SER A 276 42.31 22.22 -8.93
CA SER A 276 42.96 23.50 -8.64
C SER A 276 43.68 23.51 -7.29
N THR A 277 43.10 22.94 -6.23
CA THR A 277 43.85 22.75 -4.95
C THR A 277 45.01 21.74 -5.04
N ALA A 278 45.05 20.91 -6.08
CA ALA A 278 46.22 20.08 -6.41
C ALA A 278 47.23 20.77 -7.35
N ALA A 279 46.84 21.83 -8.06
CA ALA A 279 47.68 22.52 -9.06
C ALA A 279 48.73 23.46 -8.45
N ASP A 280 48.49 23.97 -7.23
CA ASP A 280 49.39 24.91 -6.52
C ASP A 280 50.75 24.29 -6.08
N LEU A 281 51.09 23.06 -6.49
CA LEU A 281 52.32 22.36 -6.10
C LEU A 281 53.08 21.65 -7.23
N ALA A 282 52.84 21.99 -8.50
CA ALA A 282 53.56 21.40 -9.64
C ALA A 282 54.12 22.46 -10.62
N THR A 283 55.34 22.22 -11.12
CA THR A 283 56.01 23.09 -12.11
C THR A 283 55.48 22.86 -13.53
N PRO A 284 55.47 23.90 -14.39
CA PRO A 284 54.93 23.79 -15.75
C PRO A 284 55.92 23.13 -16.71
N ASP A 285 55.55 21.99 -17.29
CA ASP A 285 56.24 21.41 -18.45
C ASP A 285 55.29 20.53 -19.29
N LEU A 286 55.60 20.45 -20.59
CA LEU A 286 55.00 19.58 -21.64
C LEU A 286 53.52 19.81 -22.03
N GLU A 287 53.33 20.47 -23.18
CA GLU A 287 52.09 20.39 -23.98
C GLU A 287 51.87 18.96 -24.51
N GLY A 288 50.69 18.38 -24.25
CA GLY A 288 50.31 17.03 -24.69
C GLY A 288 49.06 17.03 -25.56
N ASN A 289 49.22 16.94 -26.89
CA ASN A 289 48.12 17.02 -27.85
C ASN A 289 47.12 15.85 -27.75
N TYR A 290 45.88 16.12 -27.35
CA TYR A 290 44.75 15.19 -27.44
C TYR A 290 43.77 15.59 -28.54
N ASN A 291 43.88 14.93 -29.70
CA ASN A 291 42.95 15.10 -30.81
C ASN A 291 41.55 14.57 -30.44
N VAL A 292 40.52 15.40 -30.61
CA VAL A 292 39.11 14.97 -30.51
C VAL A 292 38.78 14.07 -31.70
N SER A 293 38.80 12.76 -31.52
CA SER A 293 38.44 11.78 -32.54
C SER A 293 36.92 11.74 -32.74
N ASN A 294 36.47 12.00 -33.97
CA ASN A 294 35.05 11.94 -34.35
C ASN A 294 34.42 10.57 -34.03
N THR A 295 33.51 10.52 -33.06
CA THR A 295 32.52 9.45 -32.92
C THR A 295 31.20 9.98 -33.49
N PRO A 296 30.55 9.29 -34.47
CA PRO A 296 29.24 9.69 -34.95
C PRO A 296 28.23 9.65 -33.79
N GLY A 297 27.75 10.83 -33.37
CA GLY A 297 26.86 10.95 -32.22
C GLY A 297 25.54 10.25 -32.49
N LEU A 298 25.33 9.08 -31.88
CA LEU A 298 24.03 8.44 -31.85
C LEU A 298 23.07 9.38 -31.12
N THR A 299 22.15 10.01 -31.86
CA THR A 299 21.14 10.91 -31.30
C THR A 299 20.09 10.11 -30.55
N LEU A 300 20.45 9.63 -29.37
CA LEU A 300 19.55 9.08 -28.36
C LEU A 300 18.33 9.99 -28.26
N THR A 301 17.16 9.43 -28.52
CA THR A 301 15.93 10.21 -28.57
C THR A 301 15.68 10.88 -27.21
N ALA A 302 14.93 11.98 -27.17
CA ALA A 302 14.46 12.58 -25.91
C ALA A 302 13.50 11.65 -25.12
N LYS A 303 13.19 10.48 -25.68
CA LYS A 303 12.49 9.34 -25.07
C LYS A 303 13.45 8.42 -24.27
N GLN A 304 14.75 8.44 -24.58
CA GLN A 304 15.76 7.51 -24.09
C GLN A 304 16.63 8.13 -22.98
N GLN A 305 17.14 9.34 -23.21
CA GLN A 305 17.91 10.13 -22.23
C GLN A 305 17.16 10.39 -20.90
N ARG A 306 15.82 10.25 -20.90
CA ARG A 306 15.03 10.33 -19.68
C ARG A 306 15.03 9.06 -18.86
N ARG A 307 15.14 7.88 -19.46
CA ARG A 307 15.23 6.62 -18.71
C ARG A 307 16.63 6.34 -18.21
N GLU A 308 17.66 6.74 -18.97
CA GLU A 308 19.03 6.88 -18.45
C GLU A 308 19.01 7.72 -17.16
N LYS A 309 18.35 8.89 -17.19
CA LYS A 309 18.20 9.78 -16.03
C LYS A 309 17.35 9.20 -14.88
N GLU A 310 16.17 8.65 -15.17
CA GLU A 310 15.30 8.03 -14.13
C GLU A 310 15.97 6.81 -13.49
N GLY A 311 16.66 5.99 -14.28
CA GLY A 311 17.49 4.89 -13.80
C GLY A 311 18.67 5.37 -12.97
N GLN A 312 19.30 6.50 -13.34
CA GLN A 312 20.39 7.09 -12.56
C GLN A 312 19.89 7.61 -11.19
N GLU A 313 18.78 8.35 -11.14
CA GLU A 313 18.16 8.78 -9.86
C GLU A 313 17.72 7.59 -8.98
N LEU A 314 17.27 6.48 -9.57
CA LEU A 314 16.94 5.24 -8.84
C LEU A 314 18.20 4.49 -8.36
N SER A 315 19.26 4.44 -9.17
CA SER A 315 20.52 3.76 -8.84
C SER A 315 21.22 4.35 -7.61
N GLU A 316 20.99 5.64 -7.30
CA GLU A 316 21.49 6.24 -6.06
C GLU A 316 20.87 5.63 -4.78
N TYR A 317 19.69 5.00 -4.88
CA TYR A 317 19.09 4.25 -3.76
C TYR A 317 19.55 2.79 -3.69
N GLU A 318 20.37 2.32 -4.64
CA GLU A 318 20.84 0.93 -4.69
C GLU A 318 22.09 0.70 -3.81
N GLY A 319 22.31 -0.58 -3.47
CA GLY A 319 23.38 -1.01 -2.56
C GLY A 319 22.99 -0.94 -1.08
N ALA A 320 23.18 -2.06 -0.36
CA ALA A 320 22.69 -2.22 1.01
C ALA A 320 23.18 -1.15 2.01
N GLY A 321 24.40 -0.61 1.81
CA GLY A 321 24.93 0.48 2.63
C GLY A 321 24.24 1.83 2.42
N THR A 322 23.77 2.11 1.19
CA THR A 322 23.00 3.32 0.87
C THR A 322 21.55 3.18 1.31
N VAL A 323 20.95 2.00 1.07
CA VAL A 323 19.62 1.63 1.58
C VAL A 323 19.53 1.85 3.09
N LEU A 324 20.48 1.29 3.86
CA LEU A 324 20.50 1.47 5.31
C LEU A 324 20.59 2.95 5.73
N ARG A 325 21.36 3.77 5.00
CA ARG A 325 21.52 5.21 5.30
C ARG A 325 20.24 6.00 5.06
N TYR A 326 19.62 5.89 3.87
CA TYR A 326 18.42 6.69 3.58
C TYR A 326 17.21 6.20 4.39
N VAL A 327 17.05 4.89 4.58
CA VAL A 327 15.97 4.34 5.43
C VAL A 327 16.12 4.80 6.87
N THR A 328 17.34 4.77 7.43
CA THR A 328 17.61 5.30 8.78
C THR A 328 17.29 6.79 8.86
N LEU A 329 17.69 7.60 7.87
CA LEU A 329 17.39 9.03 7.83
C LEU A 329 15.87 9.31 7.80
N ARG A 330 15.12 8.62 6.93
CA ARG A 330 13.64 8.77 6.84
C ARG A 330 12.96 8.37 8.15
N LEU A 331 13.38 7.27 8.78
CA LEU A 331 12.87 6.84 10.09
C LEU A 331 13.21 7.84 11.20
N CYS A 332 14.41 8.42 11.21
CA CYS A 332 14.77 9.48 12.17
C CYS A 332 13.91 10.74 11.98
N ILE A 333 13.63 11.14 10.73
CA ILE A 333 12.73 12.27 10.44
C ILE A 333 11.31 11.96 10.95
N ILE A 334 10.78 10.77 10.69
CA ILE A 334 9.46 10.33 11.19
C ILE A 334 9.41 10.32 12.73
N ALA A 335 10.48 9.86 13.40
CA ALA A 335 10.57 9.90 14.86
C ALA A 335 10.58 11.33 15.43
N VAL A 336 11.23 12.28 14.75
CA VAL A 336 11.17 13.72 15.11
C VAL A 336 9.76 14.28 14.89
N LEU A 337 9.09 13.93 13.78
CA LEU A 337 7.71 14.32 13.52
C LEU A 337 6.75 13.81 14.61
N VAL A 338 6.91 12.55 15.05
CA VAL A 338 6.15 11.99 16.19
C VAL A 338 6.36 12.80 17.46
N ALA A 339 7.60 13.10 17.83
CA ALA A 339 7.90 13.86 19.04
C ALA A 339 7.30 15.28 19.00
N VAL A 340 7.31 15.94 17.83
CA VAL A 340 6.70 17.26 17.63
C VAL A 340 5.17 17.17 17.63
N SER A 341 4.55 16.20 16.96
CA SER A 341 3.10 15.96 17.01
C SER A 341 2.59 15.71 18.42
N ILE A 342 3.29 14.88 19.23
CA ILE A 342 2.90 14.63 20.63
C ILE A 342 2.89 15.93 21.44
N GLY A 343 3.85 16.83 21.21
CA GLY A 343 3.92 18.13 21.87
C GLY A 343 2.89 19.17 21.41
N LEU A 344 2.31 19.01 20.21
CA LEU A 344 1.39 20.01 19.61
C LEU A 344 -0.06 19.50 19.45
N ARG A 345 -0.35 18.24 19.81
CA ARG A 345 -1.65 17.59 19.65
C ARG A 345 -2.83 18.34 20.27
N ASP A 346 -2.61 18.98 21.43
CA ASP A 346 -3.62 19.70 22.22
C ASP A 346 -4.05 21.06 21.61
N LYS A 347 -3.45 21.44 20.47
CA LYS A 347 -3.60 22.73 19.79
C LYS A 347 -3.66 22.59 18.26
N PHE A 348 -4.36 21.57 17.77
CA PHE A 348 -4.45 21.26 16.33
C PHE A 348 -4.87 22.47 15.46
N LEU A 349 -5.90 23.24 15.85
CA LEU A 349 -6.37 24.36 15.03
C LEU A 349 -5.32 25.49 14.95
N ASP A 350 -4.72 25.89 16.09
CA ASP A 350 -3.64 26.89 16.09
C ASP A 350 -2.40 26.40 15.32
N LEU A 351 -2.07 25.10 15.38
CA LEU A 351 -1.00 24.49 14.58
C LEU A 351 -1.28 24.61 13.07
N VAL A 352 -2.51 24.34 12.65
CA VAL A 352 -2.96 24.37 11.25
C VAL A 352 -2.92 25.80 10.71
N ASP A 353 -3.47 26.77 11.44
CA ASP A 353 -3.40 28.20 11.08
C ASP A 353 -1.96 28.73 11.07
N PHE A 354 -1.15 28.38 12.08
CA PHE A 354 0.27 28.75 12.15
C PHE A 354 1.06 28.19 10.95
N THR A 355 0.81 26.94 10.55
CA THR A 355 1.47 26.27 9.41
C THR A 355 1.15 26.98 8.09
N GLY A 356 -0.12 27.35 7.88
CA GLY A 356 -0.58 28.09 6.71
C GLY A 356 0.02 29.50 6.65
N ALA A 357 -0.11 30.27 7.73
CA ALA A 357 0.30 31.67 7.81
C ALA A 357 1.82 31.88 7.78
N SER A 358 2.61 30.91 8.24
CA SER A 358 4.07 30.98 8.23
C SER A 358 4.68 30.29 7.00
N ALA A 359 4.94 28.99 7.12
CA ALA A 359 5.77 28.23 6.20
C ALA A 359 5.16 28.17 4.79
N ILE A 360 3.85 27.97 4.69
CA ILE A 360 3.16 27.82 3.40
C ILE A 360 2.95 29.19 2.73
N THR A 361 2.61 30.24 3.47
CA THR A 361 2.56 31.60 2.92
C THR A 361 3.91 32.01 2.32
N VAL A 362 5.03 31.69 2.98
CA VAL A 362 6.37 31.96 2.45
C VAL A 362 6.69 31.08 1.22
N CYS A 363 6.52 29.76 1.32
CA CYS A 363 6.84 28.82 0.24
C CYS A 363 5.96 28.96 -1.00
N CYS A 364 4.66 29.19 -0.84
CA CYS A 364 3.67 29.05 -1.91
C CYS A 364 3.14 30.37 -2.47
N LEU A 365 3.21 31.46 -1.70
CA LEU A 365 2.74 32.77 -2.14
C LEU A 365 3.91 33.74 -2.31
N ALA A 366 4.68 34.02 -1.25
CA ALA A 366 5.71 35.04 -1.29
C ALA A 366 6.86 34.70 -2.25
N LEU A 367 7.44 33.50 -2.15
CA LEU A 367 8.61 33.11 -2.95
C LEU A 367 8.32 32.93 -4.45
N PRO A 368 7.28 32.19 -4.89
CA PRO A 368 7.04 31.97 -6.32
C PRO A 368 6.71 33.28 -7.04
N ILE A 369 5.92 34.17 -6.42
CA ILE A 369 5.58 35.48 -6.99
C ILE A 369 6.81 36.40 -7.01
N THR A 370 7.65 36.37 -5.96
CA THR A 370 8.93 37.11 -5.95
C THR A 370 9.87 36.66 -7.05
N PHE A 371 9.97 35.34 -7.29
CA PHE A 371 10.80 34.79 -8.37
C PHE A 371 10.26 35.17 -9.74
N TYR A 372 8.96 35.00 -9.97
CA TYR A 372 8.28 35.41 -11.20
C TYR A 372 8.49 36.89 -11.53
N LEU A 373 8.25 37.78 -10.55
CA LEU A 373 8.48 39.21 -10.68
C LEU A 373 9.95 39.53 -11.02
N LYS A 374 10.91 38.95 -10.30
CA LYS A 374 12.33 39.30 -10.49
C LYS A 374 12.89 38.80 -11.83
N VAL A 375 12.38 37.67 -12.35
CA VAL A 375 12.79 37.11 -13.64
C VAL A 375 12.15 37.88 -14.79
N PHE A 376 10.83 38.05 -14.79
CA PHE A 376 10.09 38.63 -15.91
C PHE A 376 9.86 40.15 -15.78
N TRP A 377 10.56 40.84 -14.87
CA TRP A 377 10.33 42.26 -14.54
C TRP A 377 10.29 43.22 -15.74
N LYS A 378 11.01 42.92 -16.83
CA LYS A 378 11.01 43.76 -18.04
C LYS A 378 9.84 43.43 -18.99
N GLU A 379 9.35 42.20 -18.98
CA GLU A 379 8.40 41.65 -19.95
C GLU A 379 6.94 41.76 -19.49
N LEU A 380 6.68 41.67 -18.18
CA LEU A 380 5.33 41.77 -17.62
C LEU A 380 4.69 43.15 -17.87
N PRO A 381 3.38 43.26 -18.19
CA PRO A 381 2.69 44.53 -18.23
C PRO A 381 2.54 45.16 -16.83
N ALA A 382 2.36 46.48 -16.77
CA ALA A 382 2.42 47.22 -15.51
C ALA A 382 1.36 46.80 -14.47
N TYR A 383 0.15 46.40 -14.91
CA TYR A 383 -0.92 45.97 -14.00
C TYR A 383 -0.56 44.67 -13.27
N GLU A 384 0.08 43.69 -13.93
CA GLU A 384 0.51 42.43 -13.31
C GLU A 384 1.60 42.67 -12.27
N ARG A 385 2.55 43.58 -12.56
CA ARG A 385 3.59 43.97 -11.59
C ARG A 385 2.99 44.58 -10.32
N ILE A 386 2.02 45.49 -10.48
CA ILE A 386 1.34 46.16 -9.36
C ILE A 386 0.54 45.15 -8.54
N VAL A 387 -0.26 44.29 -9.19
CA VAL A 387 -1.07 43.25 -8.52
C VAL A 387 -0.18 42.26 -7.78
N ALA A 388 0.88 41.75 -8.39
CA ALA A 388 1.78 40.77 -7.78
C ALA A 388 2.56 41.35 -6.58
N VAL A 389 3.02 42.60 -6.65
CA VAL A 389 3.66 43.29 -5.51
C VAL A 389 2.64 43.54 -4.38
N LEU A 390 1.42 43.95 -4.72
CA LEU A 390 0.33 44.15 -3.75
C LEU A 390 -0.06 42.85 -3.04
N ILE A 391 -0.13 41.72 -3.77
CA ILE A 391 -0.36 40.39 -3.20
C ILE A 391 0.76 40.02 -2.23
N ILE A 392 2.04 40.17 -2.61
CA ILE A 392 3.16 39.89 -1.70
C ILE A 392 3.06 40.71 -0.41
N ILE A 393 2.77 42.01 -0.52
CA ILE A 393 2.66 42.91 0.64
C ILE A 393 1.50 42.48 1.55
N ILE A 394 0.31 42.23 1.00
CA ILE A 394 -0.86 41.81 1.79
C ILE A 394 -0.61 40.44 2.43
N CYS A 395 -0.21 39.43 1.67
CA CYS A 395 0.06 38.09 2.20
C CYS A 395 1.18 38.09 3.26
N SER A 396 2.20 38.97 3.13
CA SER A 396 3.24 39.10 4.15
C SER A 396 2.71 39.74 5.44
N ILE A 397 1.91 40.81 5.34
CA ILE A 397 1.33 41.49 6.51
C ILE A 397 0.32 40.59 7.23
N VAL A 398 -0.60 39.99 6.49
CA VAL A 398 -1.63 39.09 7.04
C VAL A 398 -0.99 37.81 7.59
N GLY A 399 -0.07 37.18 6.84
CA GLY A 399 0.68 36.01 7.29
C GLY A 399 1.47 36.27 8.57
N CYS A 400 2.19 37.40 8.67
CA CYS A 400 2.88 37.77 9.91
C CYS A 400 1.93 37.98 11.09
N TYR A 401 0.77 38.62 10.87
CA TYR A 401 -0.24 38.83 11.91
C TYR A 401 -0.78 37.50 12.44
N VAL A 402 -1.23 36.60 11.54
CA VAL A 402 -1.79 35.30 11.92
C VAL A 402 -0.73 34.38 12.53
N MET A 403 0.50 34.39 12.00
CA MET A 403 1.63 33.64 12.57
C MET A 403 1.93 34.07 14.02
N ILE A 404 1.89 35.37 14.32
CA ILE A 404 2.10 35.88 15.69
C ILE A 404 0.93 35.50 16.60
N TYR A 405 -0.32 35.63 16.12
CA TYR A 405 -1.51 35.30 16.90
C TYR A 405 -1.61 33.79 17.20
N ALA A 406 -1.63 32.95 16.17
CA ALA A 406 -1.67 31.49 16.32
C ALA A 406 -0.43 30.97 17.05
N GLY A 407 0.75 31.56 16.79
CA GLY A 407 1.98 31.24 17.53
C GLY A 407 1.90 31.58 19.03
N LYS A 408 1.21 32.65 19.43
CA LYS A 408 0.94 32.94 20.84
C LYS A 408 0.09 31.82 21.44
N ASN A 409 -1.05 31.49 20.83
CA ASN A 409 -1.98 30.48 21.35
C ASN A 409 -1.36 29.08 21.42
N LEU A 410 -0.55 28.73 20.42
CA LEU A 410 0.12 27.43 20.29
C LEU A 410 1.17 27.17 21.40
N PHE A 411 1.82 28.22 21.92
CA PHE A 411 2.88 28.11 22.92
C PHE A 411 2.55 28.70 24.30
N ASN A 412 1.54 29.58 24.41
CA ASN A 412 1.11 30.22 25.65
C ASN A 412 -0.38 30.66 25.54
N PRO A 413 -1.33 29.72 25.66
CA PRO A 413 -2.76 29.97 25.46
C PRO A 413 -3.36 30.83 26.59
N ASP A 414 -4.33 31.68 26.22
CA ASP A 414 -5.20 32.36 27.18
C ASP A 414 -6.25 31.38 27.75
N THR A 415 -6.71 31.59 28.98
CA THR A 415 -7.43 30.56 29.77
C THR A 415 -8.95 30.51 29.58
N GLU A 416 -9.54 31.39 28.76
CA GLU A 416 -10.99 31.46 28.55
C GLU A 416 -11.30 31.55 27.04
N THR A 417 -12.04 30.56 26.52
CA THR A 417 -12.50 30.51 25.13
C THR A 417 -13.96 30.06 25.09
N ALA A 418 -14.84 30.87 24.51
CA ALA A 418 -16.25 30.50 24.28
C ALA A 418 -16.36 29.36 23.26
N THR A 419 -17.41 28.54 23.37
CA THR A 419 -17.66 27.38 22.49
C THR A 419 -17.73 27.77 21.02
N PHE A 420 -18.32 28.92 20.70
CA PHE A 420 -18.49 29.45 19.34
C PHE A 420 -17.89 30.86 19.22
N PRO A 421 -16.56 30.99 19.08
CA PRO A 421 -15.87 32.29 19.17
C PRO A 421 -16.15 33.26 18.01
N TYR A 422 -16.86 32.83 16.97
CA TYR A 422 -17.20 33.64 15.79
C TYR A 422 -18.64 34.18 15.80
N CYS A 423 -19.45 33.82 16.80
CA CYS A 423 -20.84 34.25 16.92
C CYS A 423 -21.02 35.46 17.85
N SER A 424 -22.20 36.09 17.81
CA SER A 424 -22.60 37.09 18.81
C SER A 424 -22.71 36.47 20.22
N VAL A 425 -22.61 37.29 21.26
CA VAL A 425 -22.63 36.87 22.68
C VAL A 425 -23.84 35.97 23.03
N GLU A 426 -24.98 36.21 22.38
CA GLU A 426 -26.22 35.44 22.54
C GLU A 426 -26.13 33.99 22.02
N ASN A 427 -25.17 33.69 21.14
CA ASN A 427 -24.97 32.39 20.47
C ASN A 427 -23.56 31.82 20.70
N GLN A 428 -22.81 32.33 21.68
CA GLN A 428 -21.41 31.97 21.94
C GLN A 428 -21.21 30.69 22.77
N MET A 429 -22.22 30.30 23.56
CA MET A 429 -22.10 29.21 24.55
C MET A 429 -23.06 28.04 24.30
N GLU A 430 -24.23 28.28 23.70
CA GLU A 430 -25.27 27.28 23.44
C GLU A 430 -25.57 27.19 21.93
N PRO A 431 -25.94 26.00 21.40
CA PRO A 431 -26.29 25.82 20.00
C PRO A 431 -27.60 26.55 19.63
N TYR A 432 -27.63 27.29 18.52
CA TYR A 432 -28.78 28.14 18.14
C TYR A 432 -30.05 27.35 17.77
N TYR A 433 -29.90 26.06 17.46
CA TYR A 433 -30.96 25.16 17.07
C TYR A 433 -30.61 23.73 17.48
N VAL A 434 -31.48 23.08 18.26
CA VAL A 434 -31.37 21.66 18.63
C VAL A 434 -32.65 20.95 18.21
N ARG A 435 -32.48 19.83 17.50
CA ARG A 435 -33.59 19.04 16.96
C ARG A 435 -34.07 18.01 17.98
N ASN A 436 -35.29 18.19 18.50
CA ASN A 436 -35.96 17.16 19.30
C ASN A 436 -36.33 15.95 18.41
N SER A 437 -35.56 14.86 18.53
CA SER A 437 -35.74 13.63 17.75
C SER A 437 -35.88 12.40 18.65
N THR A 438 -36.92 11.60 18.43
CA THR A 438 -36.94 10.19 18.86
C THR A 438 -36.00 9.34 17.98
N PRO A 439 -35.59 8.12 18.41
CA PRO A 439 -34.61 7.30 17.68
C PRO A 439 -34.96 7.08 16.20
N CYS A 440 -33.95 7.20 15.33
CA CYS A 440 -34.14 7.23 13.88
C CYS A 440 -34.09 5.85 13.20
N THR A 441 -34.80 5.75 12.09
CA THR A 441 -34.75 4.63 11.13
C THR A 441 -33.54 4.74 10.19
N PRO A 442 -32.99 3.63 9.67
CA PRO A 442 -31.82 3.65 8.79
C PRO A 442 -32.07 4.36 7.46
N PHE A 443 -31.02 4.99 6.93
CA PHE A 443 -31.05 5.81 5.70
C PHE A 443 -30.41 5.07 4.53
N THR A 444 -31.01 5.10 3.34
CA THR A 444 -30.49 4.41 2.15
C THR A 444 -30.54 5.25 0.87
N SER A 445 -29.47 5.11 0.07
CA SER A 445 -29.32 5.53 -1.34
C SER A 445 -29.48 7.02 -1.72
N VAL A 446 -28.35 7.68 -2.00
CA VAL A 446 -28.17 8.59 -3.16
C VAL A 446 -26.73 8.45 -3.67
N LEU A 447 -26.52 8.05 -4.94
CA LEU A 447 -25.35 8.38 -5.78
C LEU A 447 -25.46 7.71 -7.17
N ALA A 448 -25.47 8.50 -8.26
CA ALA A 448 -25.38 7.97 -9.63
C ALA A 448 -24.93 9.04 -10.66
N SER A 449 -24.01 8.67 -11.56
CA SER A 449 -23.46 9.45 -12.70
C SER A 449 -22.62 10.69 -12.30
N HIS A 450 -21.64 11.20 -13.07
CA HIS A 450 -21.20 10.95 -14.46
C HIS A 450 -19.64 10.83 -14.56
N SER A 451 -19.09 10.56 -15.77
CA SER A 451 -17.64 10.37 -16.07
C SER A 451 -17.06 11.46 -17.00
N TRP A 452 -15.73 11.53 -17.27
CA TRP A 452 -15.09 11.92 -18.58
C TRP A 452 -13.52 11.99 -18.57
N PHE A 453 -12.87 11.16 -19.40
CA PHE A 453 -11.59 11.24 -20.20
C PHE A 453 -10.31 12.08 -19.81
N GLY A 454 -9.11 11.46 -19.89
CA GLY A 454 -7.73 12.07 -19.95
C GLY A 454 -6.94 11.85 -21.28
N HIS A 455 -5.57 11.80 -21.34
CA HIS A 455 -4.73 11.28 -22.48
C HIS A 455 -3.16 11.29 -22.33
N HIS A 456 -2.47 10.17 -22.68
CA HIS A 456 -1.16 9.98 -23.43
C HIS A 456 0.16 10.77 -23.12
N LEU A 457 1.42 10.26 -23.29
CA LEU A 457 2.02 8.91 -23.60
C LEU A 457 3.59 8.87 -23.42
N HIS A 458 4.20 7.69 -23.13
CA HIS A 458 5.64 7.24 -23.30
C HIS A 458 6.79 7.91 -22.48
N PRO A 459 7.99 7.26 -22.21
CA PRO A 459 8.95 6.70 -23.20
C PRO A 459 9.81 5.40 -22.81
N ALA A 460 11.14 5.23 -23.15
CA ALA A 460 11.89 3.93 -23.35
C ALA A 460 13.39 3.83 -22.83
N THR A 461 13.95 2.61 -22.64
CA THR A 461 15.26 2.17 -22.01
C THR A 461 16.56 2.50 -22.81
N MET A 462 17.83 2.44 -22.35
CA MET A 462 18.67 1.56 -21.46
C MET A 462 19.88 2.39 -20.92
N ASP A 463 20.96 2.00 -20.21
CA ASP A 463 21.39 1.05 -19.12
C ASP A 463 22.82 1.59 -18.63
N ALA A 464 23.88 0.94 -18.08
CA ALA A 464 24.29 -0.44 -17.74
C ALA A 464 25.54 -0.52 -16.77
N THR A 465 25.58 -1.54 -15.89
CA THR A 465 26.73 -2.32 -15.31
C THR A 465 28.01 -1.69 -14.68
N SER A 466 28.36 -2.17 -13.47
CA SER A 466 29.64 -2.88 -13.17
C SER A 466 29.45 -3.85 -11.99
N ALA A 467 30.35 -4.82 -11.77
CA ALA A 467 30.05 -6.05 -11.00
C ALA A 467 30.99 -6.35 -9.80
N LEU A 468 30.45 -6.99 -8.76
CA LEU A 468 31.21 -7.74 -7.75
C LEU A 468 30.39 -8.93 -7.18
N ARG A 469 31.08 -9.85 -6.48
CA ARG A 469 30.60 -11.16 -5.95
C ARG A 469 29.10 -11.25 -5.60
N SER A 470 28.44 -12.29 -6.11
CA SER A 470 27.03 -12.60 -5.84
C SER A 470 26.78 -12.97 -4.38
N PRO A 471 25.84 -12.28 -3.67
CA PRO A 471 25.45 -12.67 -2.32
C PRO A 471 24.51 -13.88 -2.34
N PHE A 472 24.53 -14.64 -1.24
CA PHE A 472 23.72 -15.85 -1.04
C PHE A 472 22.20 -15.59 -1.10
N TYR A 473 21.79 -14.36 -0.76
CA TYR A 473 20.43 -13.86 -0.75
C TYR A 473 20.46 -12.36 -1.10
N THR A 474 19.59 -11.88 -1.99
CA THR A 474 19.54 -10.47 -2.44
C THR A 474 18.33 -9.69 -1.87
N LEU A 475 18.27 -8.38 -2.11
CA LEU A 475 17.08 -7.57 -1.83
C LEU A 475 15.90 -7.89 -2.76
N GLU A 476 16.13 -8.45 -3.96
CA GLU A 476 15.07 -8.98 -4.83
C GLU A 476 14.54 -10.31 -4.28
N ASP A 477 15.45 -11.22 -3.88
CA ASP A 477 15.14 -12.49 -3.23
C ASP A 477 14.25 -12.25 -1.98
N ALA A 478 14.53 -11.19 -1.21
CA ALA A 478 13.72 -10.74 -0.07
C ALA A 478 12.34 -10.19 -0.49
N LYS A 479 12.28 -9.25 -1.45
CA LYS A 479 11.03 -8.67 -1.98
C LYS A 479 10.04 -9.74 -2.48
N ILE A 480 10.54 -10.80 -3.10
CA ILE A 480 9.71 -11.93 -3.55
C ILE A 480 9.39 -12.89 -2.40
N SER A 481 10.27 -13.05 -1.42
CA SER A 481 9.95 -13.79 -0.18
C SER A 481 8.78 -13.19 0.59
N PHE A 482 8.66 -11.85 0.66
CA PHE A 482 7.51 -11.18 1.30
C PHE A 482 6.20 -11.44 0.55
N ASN A 483 6.20 -11.45 -0.78
CA ASN A 483 5.00 -11.84 -1.55
C ASN A 483 4.57 -13.29 -1.22
N ILE A 484 5.52 -14.23 -1.15
CA ILE A 484 5.22 -15.64 -0.81
C ILE A 484 4.66 -15.73 0.62
N PHE A 485 5.29 -15.07 1.61
CA PHE A 485 4.86 -15.07 3.00
C PHE A 485 3.47 -14.44 3.18
N CYS A 486 3.20 -13.32 2.50
CA CYS A 486 1.90 -12.65 2.50
C CYS A 486 0.79 -13.49 1.84
N CYS A 487 1.12 -14.38 0.90
CA CYS A 487 0.14 -15.26 0.25
C CYS A 487 -0.34 -16.44 1.11
N PHE A 488 0.47 -16.94 2.05
CA PHE A 488 0.11 -18.12 2.85
C PHE A 488 -0.34 -17.81 4.29
N CYS A 489 0.03 -16.65 4.84
CA CYS A 489 -0.43 -16.19 6.16
C CYS A 489 -1.87 -15.63 6.11
N GLY A 490 -2.36 -15.03 7.21
CA GLY A 490 -3.72 -14.53 7.33
C GLY A 490 -4.69 -15.65 7.71
N ILE A 491 -5.60 -16.05 6.82
CA ILE A 491 -6.48 -17.22 7.04
C ILE A 491 -5.65 -18.46 7.42
N GLY A 492 -4.47 -18.63 6.81
CA GLY A 492 -3.54 -19.70 7.14
C GLY A 492 -3.14 -19.72 8.62
N SER A 493 -2.48 -18.67 9.12
CA SER A 493 -2.02 -18.58 10.51
C SER A 493 -3.17 -18.61 11.51
N LEU A 494 -4.27 -17.90 11.24
CA LEU A 494 -5.45 -17.86 12.10
C LEU A 494 -6.11 -19.24 12.29
N SER A 495 -5.98 -20.17 11.33
CA SER A 495 -6.51 -21.53 11.44
C SER A 495 -5.60 -22.49 12.24
N MET A 496 -4.33 -22.16 12.43
CA MET A 496 -3.33 -23.11 12.97
C MET A 496 -3.65 -23.64 14.38
N PRO A 497 -4.08 -22.80 15.34
CA PRO A 497 -4.49 -23.28 16.67
C PRO A 497 -5.75 -24.17 16.60
N SER A 498 -6.68 -23.87 15.68
CA SER A 498 -7.87 -24.69 15.45
C SER A 498 -7.53 -26.09 14.95
N ASN A 499 -6.53 -26.21 14.08
CA ASN A 499 -6.07 -27.52 13.60
C ASN A 499 -5.50 -28.39 14.75
N TYR A 500 -4.97 -27.77 15.82
CA TYR A 500 -4.54 -28.45 17.05
C TYR A 500 -5.71 -28.80 17.98
N ALA A 501 -6.73 -27.94 18.05
CA ALA A 501 -8.00 -28.26 18.72
C ALA A 501 -8.74 -29.42 18.03
N ARG A 502 -8.70 -29.50 16.70
CA ARG A 502 -9.34 -30.56 15.89
C ARG A 502 -8.64 -31.91 15.99
N ALA A 503 -7.33 -31.95 15.72
CA ALA A 503 -6.58 -33.20 15.58
C ALA A 503 -5.78 -33.60 16.84
N GLY A 504 -5.74 -32.75 17.86
CA GLY A 504 -4.83 -32.89 19.00
C GLY A 504 -3.37 -32.61 18.64
N PRO A 505 -2.53 -32.19 19.60
CA PRO A 505 -1.23 -31.58 19.31
C PRO A 505 -0.26 -32.54 18.59
N ILE A 506 -0.30 -33.84 18.89
CA ILE A 506 0.60 -34.83 18.28
C ILE A 506 0.27 -35.01 16.79
N TYR A 507 -0.97 -35.35 16.45
CA TYR A 507 -1.36 -35.57 15.06
C TYR A 507 -1.38 -34.26 14.27
N ALA A 508 -1.76 -33.14 14.88
CA ALA A 508 -1.69 -31.82 14.24
C ALA A 508 -0.24 -31.39 13.92
N THR A 509 0.72 -31.65 14.82
CA THR A 509 2.15 -31.41 14.53
C THR A 509 2.63 -32.26 13.36
N ILE A 510 2.29 -33.56 13.35
CA ILE A 510 2.68 -34.48 12.27
C ILE A 510 2.05 -34.05 10.93
N ALA A 511 0.77 -33.70 10.93
CA ALA A 511 0.05 -33.25 9.75
C ALA A 511 0.60 -31.91 9.22
N LEU A 512 0.85 -30.93 10.09
CA LEU A 512 1.43 -29.63 9.73
C LEU A 512 2.83 -29.80 9.11
N LEU A 513 3.72 -30.57 9.74
CA LEU A 513 5.07 -30.81 9.22
C LEU A 513 5.05 -31.61 7.90
N LEU A 514 4.16 -32.60 7.76
CA LEU A 514 3.99 -33.34 6.51
C LEU A 514 3.45 -32.43 5.40
N MET A 515 2.44 -31.61 5.68
CA MET A 515 1.86 -30.67 4.71
C MET A 515 2.83 -29.56 4.33
N ALA A 516 3.64 -29.06 5.27
CA ALA A 516 4.74 -28.14 4.99
C ALA A 516 5.75 -28.77 4.02
N PHE A 517 6.26 -29.98 4.34
CA PHE A 517 7.20 -30.70 3.48
C PHE A 517 6.63 -30.96 2.08
N VAL A 518 5.38 -31.45 2.01
CA VAL A 518 4.69 -31.79 0.76
C VAL A 518 4.44 -30.55 -0.10
N ASN A 519 3.95 -29.44 0.47
CA ASN A 519 3.74 -28.20 -0.28
C ASN A 519 5.07 -27.55 -0.70
N VAL A 520 6.08 -27.47 0.17
CA VAL A 520 7.41 -26.94 -0.21
C VAL A 520 8.03 -27.77 -1.33
N TYR A 521 7.95 -29.09 -1.25
CA TYR A 521 8.45 -29.98 -2.30
C TYR A 521 7.69 -29.79 -3.62
N ALA A 522 6.35 -29.75 -3.61
CA ALA A 522 5.54 -29.51 -4.80
C ALA A 522 5.79 -28.12 -5.43
N THR A 523 5.96 -27.10 -4.60
CA THR A 523 6.22 -25.71 -5.02
C THR A 523 7.62 -25.56 -5.63
N VAL A 524 8.64 -26.17 -5.01
CA VAL A 524 9.99 -26.28 -5.58
C VAL A 524 10.01 -27.12 -6.86
N ALA A 525 9.20 -28.17 -6.95
CA ALA A 525 9.06 -29.00 -8.13
C ALA A 525 8.44 -28.22 -9.32
N LEU A 526 7.41 -27.39 -9.08
CA LEU A 526 6.86 -26.48 -10.09
C LEU A 526 7.92 -25.51 -10.62
N SER A 527 8.66 -24.86 -9.71
CA SER A 527 9.74 -23.94 -10.06
C SER A 527 10.81 -24.60 -10.94
N LYS A 528 11.23 -25.84 -10.61
CA LYS A 528 12.14 -26.65 -11.43
C LYS A 528 11.58 -27.05 -12.80
N VAL A 529 10.28 -27.31 -12.92
CA VAL A 529 9.64 -27.56 -14.23
C VAL A 529 9.68 -26.31 -15.09
N MET A 530 9.40 -25.13 -14.51
CA MET A 530 9.44 -23.86 -15.23
C MET A 530 10.85 -23.46 -15.71
N LEU A 531 11.90 -23.78 -14.95
CA LEU A 531 13.30 -23.58 -15.38
C LEU A 531 13.72 -24.44 -16.58
N VAL A 532 12.93 -25.46 -16.95
CA VAL A 532 13.18 -26.35 -18.11
C VAL A 532 12.13 -26.16 -19.22
N ALA A 533 11.13 -25.30 -19.01
CA ALA A 533 10.12 -24.99 -19.99
C ALA A 533 10.67 -24.07 -21.11
N PRO A 534 10.20 -24.18 -22.36
CA PRO A 534 10.63 -23.30 -23.46
C PRO A 534 10.15 -21.86 -23.21
N LYS A 535 10.90 -20.85 -23.71
CA LYS A 535 10.67 -19.41 -23.42
C LYS A 535 9.27 -18.85 -23.76
N SER A 536 8.46 -19.60 -24.53
CA SER A 536 7.04 -19.31 -24.87
C SER A 536 6.02 -19.76 -23.81
N VAL A 537 6.43 -20.59 -22.83
CA VAL A 537 5.59 -20.99 -21.70
C VAL A 537 5.70 -19.94 -20.61
N LYS A 538 4.67 -19.08 -20.49
CA LYS A 538 4.66 -17.95 -19.53
C LYS A 538 3.81 -18.21 -18.28
N THR A 539 2.60 -18.75 -18.45
CA THR A 539 1.65 -18.99 -17.36
C THR A 539 1.63 -20.45 -16.93
N PHE A 540 1.09 -20.72 -15.74
CA PHE A 540 0.85 -22.09 -15.28
C PHE A 540 -0.01 -22.90 -16.26
N SER A 541 -1.02 -22.27 -16.88
CA SER A 541 -1.86 -22.92 -17.90
C SER A 541 -1.06 -23.28 -19.15
N ASP A 542 -0.06 -22.48 -19.53
CA ASP A 542 0.85 -22.82 -20.63
C ASP A 542 1.80 -23.97 -20.26
N VAL A 543 2.20 -24.12 -18.98
CA VAL A 543 2.94 -25.30 -18.50
C VAL A 543 2.05 -26.55 -18.63
N GLY A 544 0.79 -26.47 -18.21
CA GLY A 544 -0.17 -27.57 -18.41
C GLY A 544 -0.38 -27.92 -19.89
N ALA A 545 -0.41 -26.91 -20.77
CA ALA A 545 -0.48 -27.08 -22.21
C ALA A 545 0.76 -27.78 -22.80
N TRP A 546 1.95 -27.49 -22.28
CA TRP A 546 3.21 -28.10 -22.72
C TRP A 546 3.35 -29.55 -22.25
N VAL A 547 2.96 -29.87 -21.01
CA VAL A 547 3.18 -31.19 -20.41
C VAL A 547 2.13 -32.23 -20.83
N PHE A 548 0.86 -31.84 -20.95
CA PHE A 548 -0.26 -32.76 -21.28
C PHE A 548 -1.13 -32.28 -22.44
N GLY A 549 -0.76 -31.22 -23.16
CA GLY A 549 -1.57 -30.69 -24.26
C GLY A 549 -2.83 -29.97 -23.79
N THR A 550 -3.83 -29.91 -24.67
CA THR A 550 -5.07 -29.14 -24.46
C THR A 550 -5.83 -29.51 -23.18
N THR A 551 -5.81 -30.77 -22.77
CA THR A 551 -6.43 -31.21 -21.50
C THR A 551 -5.73 -30.60 -20.29
N GLY A 552 -4.40 -30.72 -20.21
CA GLY A 552 -3.61 -30.12 -19.14
C GLY A 552 -3.76 -28.60 -19.06
N ARG A 553 -3.87 -27.92 -20.20
CA ARG A 553 -4.17 -26.48 -20.26
C ARG A 553 -5.44 -26.12 -19.51
N TYR A 554 -6.54 -26.83 -19.78
CA TYR A 554 -7.82 -26.61 -19.13
C TYR A 554 -7.83 -27.04 -17.67
N THR A 555 -7.21 -28.18 -17.31
CA THR A 555 -7.15 -28.63 -15.90
C THR A 555 -6.42 -27.62 -15.01
N VAL A 556 -5.31 -27.04 -15.48
CA VAL A 556 -4.63 -25.95 -14.75
C VAL A 556 -5.47 -24.69 -14.75
N MET A 557 -6.02 -24.27 -15.89
CA MET A 557 -6.82 -23.04 -15.98
C MET A 557 -8.02 -23.07 -15.01
N ILE A 558 -8.71 -24.19 -14.91
CA ILE A 558 -9.87 -24.37 -14.02
C ILE A 558 -9.44 -24.38 -12.54
N SER A 559 -8.41 -25.15 -12.18
CA SER A 559 -7.95 -25.21 -10.78
C SER A 559 -7.35 -23.87 -10.30
N GLN A 560 -6.51 -23.24 -11.12
CA GLN A 560 -5.96 -21.91 -10.86
C GLN A 560 -7.06 -20.85 -10.69
N LEU A 561 -8.04 -20.82 -11.60
CA LEU A 561 -9.16 -19.90 -11.53
C LEU A 561 -10.02 -20.16 -10.29
N LEU A 562 -10.25 -21.43 -9.91
CA LEU A 562 -11.03 -21.76 -8.72
C LEU A 562 -10.34 -21.29 -7.43
N VAL A 563 -9.01 -21.43 -7.30
CA VAL A 563 -8.24 -20.86 -6.17
C VAL A 563 -8.36 -19.34 -6.16
N CYS A 564 -8.10 -18.70 -7.31
CA CYS A 564 -8.14 -17.25 -7.46
C CYS A 564 -9.56 -16.64 -7.52
N LEU A 565 -10.60 -17.46 -7.27
CA LEU A 565 -11.97 -17.00 -7.02
C LEU A 565 -12.39 -17.27 -5.57
N LEU A 566 -12.26 -18.50 -5.09
CA LEU A 566 -12.75 -18.89 -3.76
C LEU A 566 -11.91 -18.28 -2.61
N MET A 567 -10.58 -18.23 -2.73
CA MET A 567 -9.74 -17.66 -1.67
C MET A 567 -9.93 -16.13 -1.52
N PRO A 568 -10.04 -15.34 -2.62
CA PRO A 568 -10.49 -13.95 -2.53
C PRO A 568 -11.90 -13.79 -1.92
N CYS A 569 -12.85 -14.70 -2.17
CA CYS A 569 -14.14 -14.68 -1.49
C CYS A 569 -14.00 -14.89 0.03
N ALA A 570 -13.17 -15.84 0.47
CA ALA A 570 -12.90 -16.05 1.89
C ALA A 570 -12.26 -14.81 2.55
N PHE A 571 -11.38 -14.09 1.85
CA PHE A 571 -10.85 -12.81 2.31
C PHE A 571 -11.89 -11.69 2.39
N LEU A 572 -12.85 -11.60 1.46
CA LEU A 572 -13.96 -10.63 1.55
C LEU A 572 -14.88 -10.92 2.73
N VAL A 573 -15.22 -12.20 2.96
CA VAL A 573 -16.03 -12.64 4.10
C VAL A 573 -15.31 -12.35 5.42
N LEU A 574 -14.05 -12.78 5.57
CA LEU A 574 -13.27 -12.53 6.78
C LEU A 574 -13.12 -11.02 7.04
N GLY A 575 -12.72 -10.25 6.02
CA GLY A 575 -12.58 -8.80 6.13
C GLY A 575 -13.88 -8.10 6.53
N SER A 576 -15.02 -8.53 5.99
CA SER A 576 -16.32 -7.98 6.39
C SER A 576 -16.66 -8.29 7.84
N THR A 577 -16.37 -9.50 8.33
CA THR A 577 -16.62 -9.90 9.72
C THR A 577 -15.69 -9.18 10.69
N LEU A 578 -14.44 -8.91 10.31
CA LEU A 578 -13.55 -8.08 11.12
C LEU A 578 -14.08 -6.65 11.26
N LEU A 579 -14.63 -6.05 10.20
CA LEU A 579 -15.23 -4.72 10.26
C LEU A 579 -16.55 -4.68 11.05
N ASP A 580 -17.38 -5.72 10.96
CA ASP A 580 -18.64 -5.85 11.72
C ASP A 580 -18.37 -5.86 13.24
N VAL A 581 -17.35 -6.61 13.68
CA VAL A 581 -16.89 -6.68 15.08
C VAL A 581 -16.19 -5.40 15.55
N LEU A 582 -15.52 -4.70 14.63
CA LEU A 582 -14.82 -3.44 14.89
C LEU A 582 -15.80 -2.25 15.03
N PHE A 583 -16.87 -2.27 14.24
CA PHE A 583 -17.91 -1.23 14.17
C PHE A 583 -19.33 -1.82 14.35
N PRO A 584 -19.63 -2.42 15.51
CA PRO A 584 -20.92 -3.07 15.77
C PRO A 584 -22.09 -2.08 15.65
N ASP A 585 -23.25 -2.63 15.28
CA ASP A 585 -24.54 -1.93 15.07
C ASP A 585 -24.51 -0.78 14.04
N SER A 586 -23.41 -0.61 13.30
CA SER A 586 -23.20 0.57 12.46
C SER A 586 -23.69 0.37 11.02
N PHE A 587 -23.46 -0.83 10.46
CA PHE A 587 -23.98 -1.31 9.18
C PHE A 587 -24.08 -2.84 9.22
N SER A 588 -24.61 -3.48 8.16
CA SER A 588 -24.62 -4.95 8.05
C SER A 588 -23.33 -5.48 7.41
N GLN A 589 -22.97 -6.73 7.74
CA GLN A 589 -21.86 -7.48 7.11
C GLN A 589 -21.83 -7.39 5.57
N ILE A 590 -22.99 -7.36 4.89
CA ILE A 590 -23.07 -7.21 3.41
C ILE A 590 -22.56 -5.82 2.97
N PHE A 591 -22.90 -4.76 3.71
CA PHE A 591 -22.35 -3.42 3.44
C PHE A 591 -20.84 -3.39 3.71
N TRP A 592 -20.37 -3.99 4.81
CA TRP A 592 -18.94 -4.11 5.08
C TRP A 592 -18.18 -4.92 4.04
N MET A 593 -18.81 -5.93 3.42
CA MET A 593 -18.24 -6.70 2.31
C MET A 593 -18.10 -5.85 1.03
N ILE A 594 -19.06 -4.97 0.75
CA ILE A 594 -18.96 -3.98 -0.34
C ILE A 594 -17.87 -2.96 -0.02
N PHE A 595 -17.76 -2.51 1.23
CA PHE A 595 -16.69 -1.61 1.67
C PHE A 595 -15.31 -2.26 1.54
N MET A 596 -15.13 -3.51 2.00
CA MET A 596 -13.92 -4.31 1.76
C MET A 596 -13.56 -4.33 0.29
N ALA A 597 -14.53 -4.62 -0.59
CA ALA A 597 -14.31 -4.64 -2.03
C ALA A 597 -13.86 -3.29 -2.61
N VAL A 598 -14.33 -2.16 -2.06
CA VAL A 598 -13.82 -0.83 -2.40
C VAL A 598 -12.39 -0.62 -1.89
N THR A 599 -12.08 -1.03 -0.65
CA THR A 599 -10.72 -0.87 -0.07
C THR A 599 -9.63 -1.67 -0.79
N VAL A 600 -9.96 -2.77 -1.48
CA VAL A 600 -8.98 -3.56 -2.25
C VAL A 600 -8.77 -3.07 -3.68
N ILE A 601 -9.65 -2.24 -4.25
CA ILE A 601 -9.49 -1.69 -5.61
C ILE A 601 -8.11 -1.05 -5.84
N PRO A 602 -7.57 -0.18 -4.94
CA PRO A 602 -6.27 0.48 -5.14
C PRO A 602 -5.13 -0.53 -5.37
N VAL A 603 -5.06 -1.55 -4.53
CA VAL A 603 -3.99 -2.56 -4.57
C VAL A 603 -4.21 -3.53 -5.74
N CYS A 604 -5.46 -3.86 -6.07
CA CYS A 604 -5.82 -4.63 -7.26
C CYS A 604 -5.57 -3.89 -8.59
N MET A 605 -5.38 -2.56 -8.60
CA MET A 605 -4.98 -1.81 -9.79
C MET A 605 -3.46 -1.79 -10.02
N ILE A 606 -2.65 -2.26 -9.07
CA ILE A 606 -1.20 -2.48 -9.30
C ILE A 606 -1.07 -3.60 -10.35
N PRO A 607 -0.32 -3.40 -11.45
CA PRO A 607 -0.28 -4.39 -12.54
C PRO A 607 0.70 -5.54 -12.29
N THR A 608 1.71 -5.38 -11.40
CA THR A 608 2.75 -6.41 -11.14
C THR A 608 2.97 -6.70 -9.66
N LEU A 609 3.42 -7.92 -9.35
CA LEU A 609 3.79 -8.35 -7.99
C LEU A 609 5.16 -7.78 -7.56
N LYS A 610 6.01 -7.43 -8.54
CA LYS A 610 7.30 -6.76 -8.31
C LYS A 610 7.09 -5.36 -7.72
N GLU A 611 6.15 -4.58 -8.25
CA GLU A 611 5.74 -3.28 -7.70
C GLU A 611 5.04 -3.45 -6.34
N ALA A 612 4.15 -4.44 -6.19
CA ALA A 612 3.46 -4.72 -4.93
C ALA A 612 4.39 -5.22 -3.79
N SER A 613 5.67 -5.50 -4.05
CA SER A 613 6.58 -6.12 -3.06
C SER A 613 6.88 -5.28 -1.83
N SER A 614 6.86 -3.95 -1.93
CA SER A 614 6.95 -3.04 -0.77
C SER A 614 5.69 -3.09 0.08
N VAL A 615 4.53 -3.22 -0.56
CA VAL A 615 3.22 -3.35 0.11
C VAL A 615 3.09 -4.72 0.77
N ALA A 616 3.55 -5.79 0.12
CA ALA A 616 3.55 -7.15 0.66
C ALA A 616 4.29 -7.26 2.01
N LEU A 617 5.40 -6.52 2.21
CA LEU A 617 6.09 -6.43 3.50
C LEU A 617 5.16 -5.95 4.62
N VAL A 618 4.29 -4.97 4.34
CA VAL A 618 3.31 -4.45 5.31
C VAL A 618 2.27 -5.50 5.63
N GLY A 619 1.83 -6.26 4.64
CA GLY A 619 0.94 -7.41 4.85
C GLY A 619 1.60 -8.50 5.72
N CYS A 620 2.90 -8.78 5.54
CA CYS A 620 3.64 -9.70 6.41
C CYS A 620 3.74 -9.19 7.86
N LEU A 621 4.03 -7.90 8.06
CA LEU A 621 4.09 -7.31 9.40
C LEU A 621 2.70 -7.26 10.06
N GLY A 622 1.65 -6.96 9.29
CA GLY A 622 0.26 -6.93 9.76
C GLY A 622 -0.19 -8.27 10.34
N THR A 623 -0.05 -9.38 9.58
CA THR A 623 -0.41 -10.72 10.12
C THR A 623 0.46 -11.09 11.31
N ILE A 624 1.78 -10.84 11.30
CA ILE A 624 2.66 -11.16 12.44
C ILE A 624 2.22 -10.42 13.71
N ILE A 625 1.92 -9.12 13.63
CA ILE A 625 1.48 -8.34 14.81
C ILE A 625 0.07 -8.76 15.23
N ALA A 626 -0.85 -8.95 14.30
CA ALA A 626 -2.21 -9.38 14.59
C ALA A 626 -2.28 -10.76 15.25
N ASP A 627 -1.53 -11.74 14.73
CA ASP A 627 -1.47 -13.10 15.25
C ASP A 627 -0.82 -13.13 16.65
N VAL A 628 0.27 -12.36 16.86
CA VAL A 628 0.92 -12.22 18.18
C VAL A 628 -0.01 -11.56 19.20
N VAL A 629 -0.72 -10.48 18.85
CA VAL A 629 -1.69 -9.84 19.76
C VAL A 629 -2.88 -10.77 20.03
N GLY A 630 -3.40 -11.47 19.02
CA GLY A 630 -4.49 -12.43 19.16
C GLY A 630 -4.15 -13.59 20.11
N VAL A 631 -2.95 -14.17 19.97
CA VAL A 631 -2.43 -15.17 20.92
C VAL A 631 -2.25 -14.55 22.32
N SER A 632 -1.69 -13.35 22.41
CA SER A 632 -1.42 -12.69 23.71
C SER A 632 -2.71 -12.41 24.49
N ILE A 633 -3.82 -12.08 23.82
CA ILE A 633 -5.14 -11.92 24.46
C ILE A 633 -5.58 -13.25 25.09
N LEU A 634 -5.47 -14.35 24.36
CA LEU A 634 -5.89 -15.68 24.83
C LEU A 634 -5.01 -16.20 25.97
N GLU A 635 -3.68 -16.10 25.86
CA GLU A 635 -2.77 -16.47 26.96
C GLU A 635 -3.00 -15.62 28.21
N TRP A 636 -3.32 -14.33 28.06
CA TRP A 636 -3.57 -13.43 29.19
C TRP A 636 -4.93 -13.67 29.86
N GLU A 637 -6.02 -13.81 29.12
CA GLU A 637 -7.34 -14.04 29.74
C GLU A 637 -7.52 -15.48 30.25
N MET A 638 -6.91 -16.49 29.61
CA MET A 638 -6.93 -17.86 30.14
C MET A 638 -5.93 -18.10 31.29
N ARG A 639 -5.02 -17.16 31.60
CA ARG A 639 -3.93 -17.37 32.57
C ARG A 639 -4.43 -17.95 33.92
N GLY A 640 -3.78 -19.01 34.39
CA GLY A 640 -4.19 -19.72 35.60
C GLY A 640 -5.28 -20.79 35.39
N HIS A 641 -5.61 -21.11 34.14
CA HIS A 641 -6.47 -22.24 33.78
C HIS A 641 -5.96 -23.58 34.36
N PRO A 642 -6.86 -24.55 34.64
CA PRO A 642 -6.49 -25.93 34.95
C PRO A 642 -5.89 -26.63 33.72
N SER A 643 -5.54 -27.92 33.82
CA SER A 643 -5.06 -28.69 32.67
C SER A 643 -6.06 -28.67 31.51
N ILE A 644 -5.63 -28.19 30.34
CA ILE A 644 -6.50 -27.97 29.17
C ILE A 644 -7.29 -29.22 28.75
N PRO A 645 -8.55 -29.06 28.31
CA PRO A 645 -9.35 -30.17 27.81
C PRO A 645 -8.77 -30.70 26.51
N LYS A 646 -8.64 -32.02 26.42
CA LYS A 646 -8.08 -32.72 25.25
C LYS A 646 -9.21 -33.04 24.28
N PRO A 647 -8.99 -32.90 22.95
CA PRO A 647 -9.98 -33.31 21.98
C PRO A 647 -10.13 -34.84 21.94
N ASP A 648 -11.34 -35.30 21.65
CA ASP A 648 -11.61 -36.72 21.39
C ASP A 648 -11.23 -37.06 19.95
N VAL A 649 -9.94 -37.35 19.72
CA VAL A 649 -9.35 -37.38 18.38
C VAL A 649 -9.85 -38.56 17.54
N SER A 650 -10.88 -38.29 16.75
CA SER A 650 -11.37 -39.18 15.70
C SER A 650 -10.52 -39.07 14.43
N LEU A 651 -10.45 -40.16 13.67
CA LEU A 651 -9.84 -40.18 12.33
C LEU A 651 -10.50 -39.12 11.40
N HIS A 652 -11.80 -38.85 11.58
CA HIS A 652 -12.53 -37.86 10.79
C HIS A 652 -12.06 -36.42 11.03
N GLN A 653 -11.82 -36.00 12.28
CA GLN A 653 -11.27 -34.67 12.57
C GLN A 653 -9.83 -34.53 12.03
N VAL A 654 -9.00 -35.56 12.17
CA VAL A 654 -7.62 -35.57 11.63
C VAL A 654 -7.62 -35.48 10.11
N LEU A 655 -8.54 -36.17 9.42
CA LEU A 655 -8.65 -36.07 7.96
C LEU A 655 -9.24 -34.73 7.50
N THR A 656 -10.26 -34.19 8.17
CA THR A 656 -10.87 -32.92 7.74
C THR A 656 -9.93 -31.73 7.92
N ALA A 657 -9.05 -31.72 8.92
CA ALA A 657 -7.99 -30.72 9.07
C ALA A 657 -7.02 -30.62 7.86
N PHE A 658 -7.03 -31.59 6.94
CA PHE A 658 -6.30 -31.52 5.67
C PHE A 658 -6.77 -30.34 4.78
N GLY A 659 -8.05 -29.93 4.84
CA GLY A 659 -8.56 -28.83 4.02
C GLY A 659 -7.89 -27.50 4.38
N ASN A 660 -8.04 -27.06 5.63
CA ASN A 660 -7.36 -25.90 6.21
C ASN A 660 -5.84 -25.95 5.99
N LEU A 661 -5.18 -27.09 6.27
CA LEU A 661 -3.74 -27.23 6.08
C LEU A 661 -3.32 -27.18 4.60
N ALA A 662 -4.15 -27.64 3.66
CA ALA A 662 -3.89 -27.49 2.22
C ALA A 662 -4.03 -26.02 1.79
N LEU A 663 -5.09 -25.33 2.24
CA LEU A 663 -5.29 -23.90 1.95
C LEU A 663 -4.12 -23.06 2.47
N ALA A 664 -3.72 -23.29 3.73
CA ALA A 664 -2.71 -22.51 4.46
C ALA A 664 -1.29 -22.62 3.88
N TYR A 665 -1.03 -23.54 2.96
CA TYR A 665 0.25 -23.66 2.24
C TYR A 665 0.11 -23.44 0.72
N GLY A 666 -1.05 -22.97 0.25
CA GLY A 666 -1.44 -22.88 -1.16
C GLY A 666 -0.71 -21.87 -2.05
N ALA A 667 0.50 -21.44 -1.69
CA ALA A 667 1.24 -20.40 -2.39
C ALA A 667 1.75 -20.78 -3.80
N ALA A 668 1.73 -22.08 -4.18
CA ALA A 668 2.26 -22.52 -5.47
C ALA A 668 1.58 -21.86 -6.68
N VAL A 669 0.31 -21.46 -6.54
CA VAL A 669 -0.46 -20.77 -7.60
C VAL A 669 0.12 -19.41 -8.02
N VAL A 670 0.83 -18.69 -7.14
CA VAL A 670 1.47 -17.39 -7.47
C VAL A 670 2.92 -17.53 -7.93
N ILE A 671 3.56 -18.69 -7.71
CA ILE A 671 4.98 -18.90 -8.05
C ILE A 671 5.29 -18.70 -9.55
N PRO A 672 4.44 -19.12 -10.52
CA PRO A 672 4.72 -18.86 -11.93
C PRO A 672 4.86 -17.38 -12.27
N ASP A 673 4.01 -16.52 -11.70
CA ASP A 673 4.06 -15.08 -11.92
C ASP A 673 5.20 -14.41 -11.15
N LEU A 674 5.51 -14.88 -9.93
CA LEU A 674 6.67 -14.41 -9.18
C LEU A 674 8.00 -14.81 -9.85
N GLN A 675 8.10 -16.03 -10.37
CA GLN A 675 9.29 -16.52 -11.08
C GLN A 675 9.49 -15.81 -12.42
N ARG A 676 8.41 -15.47 -13.15
CA ARG A 676 8.46 -14.64 -14.36
C ARG A 676 8.96 -13.21 -14.10
N GLN A 677 8.77 -12.69 -12.88
CA GLN A 677 9.14 -11.31 -12.50
C GLN A 677 10.51 -11.22 -11.79
N HIS A 678 11.14 -12.36 -11.48
CA HIS A 678 12.41 -12.46 -10.78
C HIS A 678 13.59 -12.38 -11.76
N SER A 679 14.53 -11.43 -11.61
CA SER A 679 15.61 -11.21 -12.59
C SER A 679 16.64 -12.36 -12.68
N GLN A 680 16.80 -13.18 -11.62
CA GLN A 680 17.54 -14.46 -11.67
C GLN A 680 16.64 -15.66 -11.26
N PRO A 681 15.79 -16.21 -12.17
CA PRO A 681 14.74 -17.17 -11.81
C PRO A 681 15.27 -18.49 -11.22
N GLU A 682 16.53 -18.86 -11.51
CA GLU A 682 17.21 -20.03 -10.91
C GLU A 682 17.27 -20.01 -9.37
N ARG A 683 17.12 -18.81 -8.76
CA ARG A 683 17.09 -18.66 -7.29
C ARG A 683 15.78 -19.10 -6.66
N MET A 684 14.67 -19.12 -7.41
CA MET A 684 13.32 -19.36 -6.87
C MET A 684 13.21 -20.63 -6.00
N PRO A 685 13.79 -21.79 -6.34
CA PRO A 685 13.81 -22.97 -5.47
C PRO A 685 14.39 -22.75 -4.07
N ARG A 686 15.40 -21.87 -3.93
CA ARG A 686 15.99 -21.50 -2.63
C ARG A 686 15.07 -20.53 -1.88
N ILE A 687 14.52 -19.55 -2.59
CA ILE A 687 13.62 -18.51 -2.05
C ILE A 687 12.38 -19.16 -1.44
N ILE A 688 11.72 -20.05 -2.19
CA ILE A 688 10.56 -20.84 -1.75
C ILE A 688 10.87 -21.64 -0.48
N MET A 689 12.01 -22.34 -0.46
CA MET A 689 12.43 -23.16 0.69
C MET A 689 12.64 -22.32 1.96
N VAL A 690 13.22 -21.12 1.82
CA VAL A 690 13.46 -20.21 2.96
C VAL A 690 12.15 -19.57 3.43
N SER A 691 11.33 -19.00 2.54
CA SER A 691 10.12 -18.24 2.93
C SER A 691 9.05 -19.14 3.56
N MET A 692 8.75 -20.29 2.95
CA MET A 692 7.79 -21.26 3.49
C MET A 692 8.35 -22.02 4.71
N GLY A 693 9.68 -22.19 4.79
CA GLY A 693 10.34 -22.74 5.98
C GLY A 693 10.18 -21.84 7.21
N VAL A 694 10.43 -20.53 7.06
CA VAL A 694 10.17 -19.53 8.11
C VAL A 694 8.69 -19.48 8.47
N GLY A 695 7.80 -19.54 7.47
CA GLY A 695 6.35 -19.66 7.67
C GLY A 695 5.93 -20.85 8.53
N THR A 696 6.54 -22.02 8.30
CA THR A 696 6.26 -23.24 9.06
C THR A 696 6.64 -23.10 10.54
N VAL A 697 7.75 -22.41 10.84
CA VAL A 697 8.15 -22.12 12.22
C VAL A 697 7.18 -21.14 12.90
N PHE A 698 6.75 -20.10 12.18
CA PHE A 698 5.76 -19.13 12.65
C PHE A 698 4.39 -19.78 12.93
N PHE A 699 3.89 -20.60 12.00
CA PHE A 699 2.67 -21.38 12.17
C PHE A 699 2.75 -22.35 13.36
N LEU A 700 3.87 -23.06 13.53
CA LEU A 700 4.08 -23.97 14.65
C LEU A 700 4.06 -23.23 16.01
N ALA A 701 4.69 -22.05 16.08
CA ALA A 701 4.68 -21.22 17.28
C ALA A 701 3.26 -20.77 17.68
N ILE A 702 2.50 -20.21 16.72
CA ILE A 702 1.10 -19.78 16.93
C ILE A 702 0.21 -20.96 17.32
N ALA A 703 0.35 -22.10 16.63
CA ALA A 703 -0.44 -23.30 16.91
C ALA A 703 -0.27 -23.79 18.34
N ILE A 704 0.97 -23.89 18.81
CA ILE A 704 1.31 -24.34 20.17
C ILE A 704 0.80 -23.35 21.21
N ALA A 705 1.05 -22.05 21.03
CA ALA A 705 0.67 -21.00 21.97
C ALA A 705 -0.86 -20.88 22.12
N GLY A 706 -1.60 -20.80 21.00
CA GLY A 706 -3.07 -20.76 21.03
C GLY A 706 -3.68 -22.03 21.63
N TYR A 707 -3.19 -23.21 21.27
CA TYR A 707 -3.65 -24.48 21.84
C TYR A 707 -3.34 -24.62 23.33
N ALA A 708 -2.22 -24.09 23.81
CA ALA A 708 -1.84 -24.11 25.22
C ALA A 708 -2.85 -23.36 26.13
N ALA A 709 -3.52 -22.33 25.60
CA ALA A 709 -4.57 -21.58 26.30
C ALA A 709 -5.98 -22.16 26.11
N GLY A 710 -6.36 -22.53 24.87
CA GLY A 710 -7.74 -22.90 24.52
C GLY A 710 -8.06 -24.40 24.51
N GLY A 711 -7.08 -25.31 24.42
CA GLY A 711 -7.32 -26.75 24.29
C GLY A 711 -8.20 -27.10 23.09
N CYS A 712 -9.18 -27.99 23.29
CA CYS A 712 -10.17 -28.33 22.25
C CYS A 712 -11.27 -27.26 22.01
N GLN A 713 -11.36 -26.22 22.84
CA GLN A 713 -12.42 -25.18 22.78
C GLN A 713 -12.08 -24.00 21.86
N LEU A 714 -11.07 -24.13 20.99
CA LEU A 714 -10.79 -23.10 19.97
C LEU A 714 -11.74 -23.22 18.78
N SER A 715 -12.25 -22.08 18.33
CA SER A 715 -13.04 -21.94 17.10
C SER A 715 -12.19 -22.21 15.86
N GLY A 716 -12.81 -22.24 14.67
CA GLY A 716 -12.14 -22.39 13.37
C GLY A 716 -11.11 -21.28 13.04
N ASN A 717 -11.12 -20.18 13.79
CA ASN A 717 -10.23 -19.03 13.63
C ASN A 717 -9.82 -18.50 15.03
N LEU A 718 -8.54 -18.17 15.20
CA LEU A 718 -7.95 -17.61 16.41
C LEU A 718 -8.70 -16.35 16.91
N LEU A 719 -9.00 -15.39 16.04
CA LEU A 719 -9.67 -14.14 16.42
C LEU A 719 -11.12 -14.39 16.85
N PHE A 720 -11.83 -15.31 16.16
CA PHE A 720 -13.20 -15.72 16.52
C PHE A 720 -13.24 -16.59 17.79
N SER A 721 -12.09 -17.01 18.33
CA SER A 721 -11.98 -17.63 19.66
C SER A 721 -11.81 -16.58 20.76
N ALA A 722 -11.13 -15.47 20.44
CA ALA A 722 -10.88 -14.37 21.38
C ALA A 722 -12.09 -13.42 21.53
N VAL A 723 -12.90 -13.25 20.49
CA VAL A 723 -14.03 -12.30 20.45
C VAL A 723 -15.27 -12.97 19.88
N ASN A 724 -16.44 -12.71 20.46
CA ASN A 724 -17.71 -13.11 19.89
C ASN A 724 -18.02 -12.26 18.64
N THR A 725 -18.33 -12.93 17.53
CA THR A 725 -18.52 -12.27 16.22
C THR A 725 -19.93 -11.74 15.99
N SER A 726 -20.93 -12.06 16.83
CA SER A 726 -22.30 -11.52 16.72
C SER A 726 -22.57 -10.35 17.67
N ASP A 727 -21.91 -10.31 18.82
CA ASP A 727 -21.84 -9.15 19.71
C ASP A 727 -20.41 -9.02 20.25
N ALA A 728 -19.73 -7.93 19.90
CA ALA A 728 -18.34 -7.69 20.23
C ALA A 728 -18.11 -7.19 21.68
N TYR A 729 -19.18 -6.91 22.43
CA TYR A 729 -19.15 -6.57 23.86
C TYR A 729 -19.60 -7.73 24.77
N ALA A 730 -20.29 -8.72 24.21
CA ALA A 730 -20.59 -9.98 24.90
C ALA A 730 -19.31 -10.78 25.22
N THR A 731 -19.45 -11.78 26.10
CA THR A 731 -18.41 -12.78 26.33
C THR A 731 -18.04 -13.51 25.04
N SER A 732 -16.76 -13.79 24.84
CA SER A 732 -16.27 -14.69 23.80
C SER A 732 -16.83 -16.10 23.99
N ALA A 733 -16.66 -16.99 23.00
CA ALA A 733 -17.04 -18.41 23.16
C ALA A 733 -16.39 -19.01 24.43
N LEU A 734 -15.16 -18.60 24.73
CA LEU A 734 -14.40 -19.01 25.92
C LEU A 734 -14.83 -18.28 27.22
N GLY A 735 -15.95 -17.55 27.20
CA GLY A 735 -16.61 -16.99 28.38
C GLY A 735 -15.98 -15.73 28.98
N PHE A 736 -14.95 -15.15 28.37
CA PHE A 736 -14.30 -13.91 28.83
C PHE A 736 -14.60 -12.71 27.94
N ILE A 737 -14.47 -11.50 28.47
CA ILE A 737 -14.52 -10.25 27.68
C ILE A 737 -13.08 -9.71 27.58
N PRO A 738 -12.46 -9.70 26.38
CA PRO A 738 -11.08 -9.25 26.21
C PRO A 738 -10.94 -7.72 26.28
N ASN A 739 -9.72 -7.23 26.50
CA ASN A 739 -9.42 -5.80 26.35
C ASN A 739 -9.72 -5.33 24.91
N ARG A 740 -10.64 -4.35 24.78
CA ARG A 740 -11.13 -3.83 23.49
C ARG A 740 -10.00 -3.22 22.64
N GLY A 741 -9.07 -2.49 23.25
CA GLY A 741 -7.91 -1.93 22.54
C GLY A 741 -7.04 -3.02 21.88
N ALA A 742 -6.69 -4.08 22.61
CA ALA A 742 -5.94 -5.21 22.05
C ALA A 742 -6.68 -5.90 20.89
N VAL A 743 -8.01 -6.06 21.00
CA VAL A 743 -8.86 -6.57 19.90
C VAL A 743 -8.80 -5.66 18.68
N ILE A 744 -9.00 -4.35 18.85
CA ILE A 744 -8.96 -3.35 17.78
C ILE A 744 -7.61 -3.43 17.03
N MET A 745 -6.49 -3.52 17.76
CA MET A 745 -5.16 -3.64 17.17
C MET A 745 -5.00 -4.90 16.31
N ALA A 746 -5.41 -6.06 16.82
CA ALA A 746 -5.32 -7.31 16.07
C ALA A 746 -6.22 -7.29 14.82
N TYR A 747 -7.43 -6.76 14.93
CA TYR A 747 -8.40 -6.70 13.84
C TYR A 747 -7.97 -5.69 12.76
N MET A 748 -7.45 -4.52 13.13
CA MET A 748 -6.92 -3.53 12.17
C MET A 748 -5.69 -4.04 11.43
N PHE A 749 -4.71 -4.65 12.12
CA PHE A 749 -3.52 -5.21 11.46
C PHE A 749 -3.85 -6.41 10.55
N MET A 750 -4.81 -7.26 10.94
CA MET A 750 -5.30 -8.35 10.08
C MET A 750 -6.09 -7.83 8.88
N HIS A 751 -6.92 -6.78 9.04
CA HIS A 751 -7.60 -6.11 7.93
C HIS A 751 -6.58 -5.55 6.90
N VAL A 752 -5.53 -4.87 7.36
CA VAL A 752 -4.43 -4.40 6.49
C VAL A 752 -3.75 -5.57 5.77
N HIS A 753 -3.48 -6.68 6.45
CA HIS A 753 -2.97 -7.89 5.80
C HIS A 753 -3.90 -8.41 4.70
N ILE A 754 -5.20 -8.56 4.99
CA ILE A 754 -6.21 -9.08 4.06
C ILE A 754 -6.30 -8.21 2.80
N VAL A 755 -6.35 -6.87 2.96
CA VAL A 755 -6.43 -5.93 1.82
C VAL A 755 -5.24 -6.08 0.87
N ILE A 756 -4.06 -6.36 1.42
CA ILE A 756 -2.81 -6.51 0.67
C ILE A 756 -2.75 -7.90 0.02
N ALA A 757 -2.91 -8.97 0.80
CA ALA A 757 -2.86 -10.36 0.34
C ALA A 757 -3.92 -10.67 -0.74
N PHE A 758 -5.09 -10.02 -0.66
CA PHE A 758 -6.14 -10.12 -1.68
C PHE A 758 -5.64 -9.75 -3.08
N SER A 759 -4.84 -8.68 -3.20
CA SER A 759 -4.23 -8.30 -4.48
C SER A 759 -3.25 -9.37 -4.97
N THR A 760 -2.38 -9.86 -4.09
CA THR A 760 -1.33 -10.85 -4.40
C THR A 760 -1.92 -12.16 -4.91
N ILE A 761 -3.03 -12.63 -4.32
CA ILE A 761 -3.74 -13.85 -4.73
C ILE A 761 -4.60 -13.64 -5.99
N THR A 762 -5.12 -12.44 -6.25
CA THR A 762 -5.95 -12.17 -7.45
C THR A 762 -5.14 -11.91 -8.73
N MET A 763 -3.87 -11.49 -8.64
CA MET A 763 -3.06 -11.16 -9.83
C MET A 763 -3.01 -12.26 -10.92
N PRO A 764 -2.82 -13.56 -10.60
CA PRO A 764 -2.82 -14.60 -11.65
C PRO A 764 -4.16 -14.73 -12.39
N ALA A 765 -5.30 -14.50 -11.71
CA ALA A 765 -6.60 -14.46 -12.37
C ALA A 765 -6.78 -13.22 -13.24
N PHE A 766 -6.33 -12.05 -12.79
CA PHE A 766 -6.33 -10.85 -13.63
C PHE A 766 -5.47 -11.04 -14.89
N PHE A 767 -4.24 -11.54 -14.76
CA PHE A 767 -3.34 -11.80 -15.89
C PHE A 767 -3.92 -12.83 -16.88
N MET A 768 -4.50 -13.94 -16.38
CA MET A 768 -5.20 -14.90 -17.23
C MET A 768 -6.41 -14.26 -17.93
N ALA A 769 -7.27 -13.53 -17.21
CA ALA A 769 -8.46 -12.91 -17.78
C ALA A 769 -8.10 -11.86 -18.85
N GLU A 770 -7.06 -11.05 -18.62
CA GLU A 770 -6.53 -10.10 -19.60
C GLU A 770 -6.01 -10.82 -20.86
N ARG A 771 -5.28 -11.92 -20.70
CA ARG A 771 -4.74 -12.75 -21.81
C ARG A 771 -5.82 -13.48 -22.61
N PHE A 772 -6.90 -13.94 -21.97
CA PHE A 772 -8.00 -14.65 -22.62
C PHE A 772 -9.07 -13.71 -23.20
N LEU A 773 -9.53 -12.70 -22.47
CA LEU A 773 -10.69 -11.86 -22.84
C LEU A 773 -10.32 -10.58 -23.59
N LEU A 774 -9.24 -9.90 -23.19
CA LEU A 774 -8.74 -8.70 -23.89
C LEU A 774 -7.74 -9.06 -24.98
N GLY A 775 -7.14 -10.24 -24.88
CA GLY A 775 -6.15 -10.75 -25.81
C GLY A 775 -4.74 -10.19 -25.60
N MET A 776 -4.49 -9.59 -24.43
CA MET A 776 -3.18 -9.05 -24.04
C MET A 776 -2.17 -10.18 -23.78
N HIS A 777 -0.90 -9.84 -23.59
CA HIS A 777 0.20 -10.77 -23.24
C HIS A 777 0.37 -11.93 -24.22
N LYS A 778 -0.06 -11.77 -25.48
CA LYS A 778 0.12 -12.75 -26.56
C LYS A 778 1.42 -12.48 -27.29
N ASP A 779 2.21 -13.52 -27.49
CA ASP A 779 3.45 -13.42 -28.25
C ASP A 779 3.13 -13.10 -29.72
N GLN A 780 3.84 -12.12 -30.29
CA GLN A 780 3.81 -11.93 -31.74
C GLN A 780 4.47 -13.14 -32.41
N PRO A 781 3.91 -13.65 -33.53
CA PRO A 781 4.58 -14.71 -34.28
C PRO A 781 5.89 -14.17 -34.85
N VAL A 782 7.01 -14.76 -34.46
CA VAL A 782 8.32 -14.44 -35.04
C VAL A 782 8.33 -14.90 -36.49
N ILE A 783 8.18 -13.95 -37.41
CA ILE A 783 8.38 -14.15 -38.84
C ILE A 783 9.89 -14.25 -39.08
N ASP A 784 10.45 -15.46 -38.94
CA ASP A 784 11.78 -15.82 -39.47
C ASP A 784 11.96 -17.35 -39.60
N GLN A 785 10.88 -18.04 -40.02
CA GLN A 785 10.91 -19.49 -40.27
C GLN A 785 11.58 -19.84 -41.63
N GLU A 786 12.78 -19.32 -41.91
CA GLU A 786 13.56 -19.72 -43.07
C GLU A 786 15.09 -19.65 -42.87
N GLN A 787 15.63 -18.60 -42.22
CA GLN A 787 17.08 -18.44 -42.05
C GLN A 787 17.73 -19.41 -41.04
N GLY A 788 16.94 -20.02 -40.14
CA GLY A 788 17.43 -20.98 -39.15
C GLY A 788 17.94 -22.33 -39.71
N VAL A 789 17.74 -22.61 -41.00
CA VAL A 789 18.11 -23.89 -41.62
C VAL A 789 19.55 -23.86 -42.17
N GLU A 790 19.94 -22.78 -42.87
CA GLU A 790 21.19 -22.77 -43.65
C GLU A 790 22.47 -22.77 -42.80
N MET A 791 22.42 -22.26 -41.56
CA MET A 791 23.60 -22.22 -40.70
C MET A 791 23.97 -23.60 -40.11
N ARG A 792 23.00 -24.53 -40.00
CA ARG A 792 23.23 -25.85 -39.38
C ARG A 792 24.00 -26.81 -40.30
N GLU A 793 23.99 -26.57 -41.60
CA GLU A 793 24.69 -27.41 -42.59
C GLU A 793 26.17 -27.02 -42.75
N LYS A 794 26.57 -25.82 -42.34
CA LYS A 794 27.96 -25.32 -42.44
C LYS A 794 28.84 -25.60 -41.21
N LEU A 795 28.26 -26.11 -40.11
CA LEU A 795 28.99 -26.44 -38.88
C LEU A 795 29.35 -27.95 -38.76
N SER A 796 28.87 -28.79 -39.66
CA SER A 796 29.08 -30.25 -39.65
C SER A 796 30.38 -30.71 -40.35
N SER A 797 31.09 -29.81 -41.02
CA SER A 797 32.21 -30.13 -41.92
C SER A 797 33.62 -29.88 -41.35
N VAL A 798 33.74 -29.33 -40.13
CA VAL A 798 35.04 -28.96 -39.53
C VAL A 798 35.22 -29.52 -38.11
N ALA A 799 35.12 -30.85 -37.97
CA ALA A 799 35.38 -31.57 -36.73
C ALA A 799 36.67 -32.42 -36.86
N GLY A 800 37.83 -31.86 -36.53
CA GLY A 800 39.12 -32.49 -36.86
C GLY A 800 40.39 -31.93 -36.20
N ALA A 801 40.33 -31.45 -34.95
CA ALA A 801 41.51 -31.04 -34.18
C ALA A 801 41.33 -31.27 -32.66
N SER A 802 42.44 -31.31 -31.92
CA SER A 802 42.48 -31.57 -30.46
C SER A 802 42.27 -30.30 -29.60
N PRO A 803 41.97 -30.44 -28.29
CA PRO A 803 41.36 -29.36 -27.49
C PRO A 803 42.36 -28.33 -26.94
N VAL A 804 41.87 -27.10 -26.79
CA VAL A 804 42.48 -26.04 -25.97
C VAL A 804 41.38 -25.40 -25.10
N ILE A 805 41.78 -25.01 -23.90
CA ILE A 805 41.04 -24.34 -22.80
C ILE A 805 39.83 -23.50 -23.26
N LEU A 806 38.66 -23.76 -22.65
CA LEU A 806 37.41 -23.02 -22.87
C LEU A 806 36.80 -22.65 -21.52
N ASP A 807 37.14 -21.45 -21.02
CA ASP A 807 36.80 -20.97 -19.66
C ASP A 807 36.21 -19.53 -19.68
N ILE A 808 35.80 -19.06 -20.87
CA ILE A 808 35.34 -17.68 -21.13
C ILE A 808 33.84 -17.62 -21.51
N GLU A 809 33.32 -18.69 -22.12
CA GLU A 809 32.02 -18.67 -22.82
C GLU A 809 30.81 -18.71 -21.88
N CYS A 810 30.97 -19.22 -20.65
CA CYS A 810 29.88 -19.26 -19.66
C CYS A 810 29.42 -17.87 -19.18
N ASN A 811 30.29 -16.86 -19.23
CA ASN A 811 29.97 -15.54 -18.67
C ASN A 811 29.17 -14.65 -19.66
N TYR A 812 29.27 -14.90 -20.97
CA TYR A 812 28.57 -14.12 -21.99
C TYR A 812 27.08 -14.48 -22.08
N ASN A 813 26.76 -15.78 -22.01
CA ASN A 813 25.39 -16.29 -22.13
C ASN A 813 24.51 -15.90 -20.93
N ALA A 814 25.06 -15.94 -19.71
CA ALA A 814 24.32 -15.49 -18.51
C ALA A 814 24.00 -13.99 -18.56
N ALA A 815 24.91 -13.16 -19.10
CA ALA A 815 24.67 -11.75 -19.28
C ALA A 815 23.60 -11.47 -20.36
N SER A 816 23.66 -12.15 -21.51
CA SER A 816 22.71 -11.95 -22.60
C SER A 816 21.29 -12.44 -22.28
N ASP A 817 21.13 -13.57 -21.58
CA ASP A 817 19.82 -14.01 -21.08
C ASP A 817 19.26 -13.00 -20.06
N SER A 818 20.08 -12.46 -19.15
CA SER A 818 19.61 -11.47 -18.16
C SER A 818 19.13 -10.16 -18.78
N LEU A 819 19.77 -9.68 -19.85
CA LEU A 819 19.28 -8.53 -20.63
C LEU A 819 17.98 -8.87 -21.39
N GLN A 820 17.87 -10.09 -21.92
CA GLN A 820 16.71 -10.50 -22.71
C GLN A 820 15.45 -10.68 -21.83
N ASP A 821 15.58 -11.24 -20.63
CA ASP A 821 14.45 -11.34 -19.69
C ASP A 821 14.08 -9.98 -19.05
N ALA A 822 15.04 -9.07 -18.86
CA ALA A 822 14.75 -7.69 -18.46
C ALA A 822 13.93 -6.93 -19.52
N ALA A 823 14.30 -7.06 -20.79
CA ALA A 823 13.54 -6.48 -21.91
C ALA A 823 12.12 -7.08 -22.02
N LYS A 824 11.98 -8.39 -21.78
CA LYS A 824 10.69 -9.11 -21.80
C LYS A 824 9.70 -8.59 -20.75
N TYR A 825 10.18 -8.28 -19.54
CA TYR A 825 9.35 -7.65 -18.49
C TYR A 825 8.89 -6.24 -18.88
N GLU A 826 9.77 -5.45 -19.50
CA GLU A 826 9.44 -4.11 -20.00
C GLU A 826 8.36 -4.11 -21.08
N ASP A 827 8.40 -5.05 -22.03
CA ASP A 827 7.37 -5.17 -23.07
C ASP A 827 6.00 -5.58 -22.50
N GLU A 828 5.96 -6.54 -21.56
CA GLU A 828 4.73 -6.94 -20.87
C GLU A 828 4.15 -5.79 -20.02
N PHE A 829 5.00 -4.93 -19.45
CA PHE A 829 4.58 -3.72 -18.75
C PHE A 829 4.14 -2.57 -19.69
N ALA A 830 4.71 -2.50 -20.90
CA ALA A 830 4.36 -1.50 -21.90
C ALA A 830 2.91 -1.64 -22.42
N GLU A 831 2.37 -2.86 -22.49
CA GLU A 831 1.02 -3.12 -23.03
C GLU A 831 -0.10 -2.50 -22.18
N TYR A 832 0.07 -2.45 -20.85
CA TYR A 832 -0.84 -1.78 -19.91
C TYR A 832 -0.89 -0.24 -20.12
N ARG A 833 0.15 0.35 -20.72
CA ARG A 833 0.33 1.82 -20.83
C ARG A 833 -0.51 2.46 -21.95
N GLY A 834 -1.12 1.66 -22.83
CA GLY A 834 -1.99 2.15 -23.90
C GLY A 834 -3.39 2.52 -23.40
N ARG A 835 -3.82 3.78 -23.58
CA ARG A 835 -5.10 4.32 -23.02
C ARG A 835 -6.32 3.39 -23.18
N PHE A 836 -6.53 2.81 -24.37
CA PHE A 836 -7.68 1.93 -24.61
C PHE A 836 -7.52 0.57 -23.92
N ASN A 837 -6.30 0.02 -23.83
CA ASN A 837 -6.00 -1.18 -23.06
C ASN A 837 -6.17 -0.91 -21.56
N MET A 838 -5.73 0.26 -21.08
CA MET A 838 -5.87 0.70 -19.70
C MET A 838 -7.33 0.69 -19.23
N LEU A 839 -8.21 1.33 -19.98
CA LEU A 839 -9.64 1.37 -19.66
C LEU A 839 -10.30 -0.02 -19.78
N ARG A 840 -9.82 -0.88 -20.70
CA ARG A 840 -10.28 -2.27 -20.83
C ARG A 840 -9.89 -3.15 -19.64
N TYR A 841 -8.63 -3.11 -19.19
CA TYR A 841 -8.20 -3.95 -18.05
C TYR A 841 -8.83 -3.47 -16.74
N ILE A 842 -8.95 -2.15 -16.53
CA ILE A 842 -9.60 -1.61 -15.32
C ILE A 842 -11.06 -2.08 -15.25
N LEU A 843 -11.83 -1.97 -16.34
CA LEU A 843 -13.20 -2.49 -16.39
C LEU A 843 -13.27 -4.01 -16.19
N LEU A 844 -12.31 -4.77 -16.72
CA LEU A 844 -12.25 -6.22 -16.51
C LEU A 844 -11.96 -6.59 -15.05
N ARG A 845 -10.96 -5.96 -14.41
CA ARG A 845 -10.65 -6.17 -12.99
C ARG A 845 -11.82 -5.78 -12.09
N LEU A 846 -12.46 -4.63 -12.33
CA LEU A 846 -13.67 -4.21 -11.60
C LEU A 846 -14.86 -5.17 -11.80
N CYS A 847 -15.03 -5.74 -13.00
CA CYS A 847 -16.04 -6.77 -13.26
C CYS A 847 -15.76 -8.05 -12.44
N ILE A 848 -14.51 -8.51 -12.42
CA ILE A 848 -14.10 -9.68 -11.60
C ILE A 848 -14.31 -9.40 -10.11
N LEU A 849 -13.92 -8.22 -9.60
CA LEU A 849 -14.18 -7.81 -8.22
C LEU A 849 -15.68 -7.80 -7.88
N THR A 850 -16.52 -7.31 -8.80
CA THR A 850 -17.99 -7.31 -8.62
C THR A 850 -18.54 -8.74 -8.53
N LEU A 851 -18.06 -9.65 -9.38
CA LEU A 851 -18.44 -11.07 -9.34
C LEU A 851 -17.97 -11.77 -8.05
N LEU A 852 -16.78 -11.43 -7.55
CA LEU A 852 -16.27 -11.91 -6.26
C LEU A 852 -17.14 -11.47 -5.09
N VAL A 853 -17.60 -10.20 -5.06
CA VAL A 853 -18.56 -9.73 -4.04
C VAL A 853 -19.87 -10.51 -4.10
N VAL A 854 -20.46 -10.66 -5.29
CA VAL A 854 -21.71 -11.41 -5.45
C VAL A 854 -21.57 -12.86 -4.97
N ALA A 855 -20.46 -13.53 -5.31
CA ALA A 855 -20.19 -14.88 -4.82
C ALA A 855 -19.98 -14.92 -3.29
N SER A 856 -19.24 -13.94 -2.74
CA SER A 856 -18.98 -13.84 -1.30
C SER A 856 -20.25 -13.65 -0.48
N VAL A 857 -21.22 -12.86 -0.98
CA VAL A 857 -22.51 -12.65 -0.32
C VAL A 857 -23.29 -13.96 -0.12
N PHE A 858 -23.17 -14.93 -1.04
CA PHE A 858 -23.80 -16.25 -0.91
C PHE A 858 -22.99 -17.27 -0.08
N LEU A 859 -21.68 -17.05 0.10
CA LEU A 859 -20.76 -18.00 0.74
C LEU A 859 -20.38 -17.59 2.19
N ARG A 860 -20.88 -16.44 2.67
CA ARG A 860 -20.47 -15.85 3.95
C ARG A 860 -20.90 -16.63 5.19
N ASP A 861 -22.07 -17.26 5.13
CA ASP A 861 -22.75 -17.80 6.33
C ASP A 861 -22.04 -19.08 6.86
N ASN A 862 -21.32 -19.81 6.00
CA ASN A 862 -20.54 -21.01 6.32
C ASN A 862 -19.02 -20.81 6.03
N PHE A 863 -18.43 -19.73 6.55
CA PHE A 863 -17.03 -19.34 6.27
C PHE A 863 -16.00 -20.48 6.50
N LEU A 864 -16.16 -21.31 7.53
CA LEU A 864 -15.20 -22.36 7.84
C LEU A 864 -15.23 -23.51 6.81
N ASP A 865 -16.42 -23.95 6.40
CA ASP A 865 -16.55 -24.96 5.34
C ASP A 865 -16.11 -24.41 3.97
N LEU A 866 -16.29 -23.11 3.70
CA LEU A 866 -15.72 -22.46 2.50
C LEU A 866 -14.18 -22.59 2.47
N VAL A 867 -13.52 -22.37 3.61
CA VAL A 867 -12.06 -22.45 3.78
C VAL A 867 -11.59 -23.91 3.60
N ASP A 868 -12.18 -24.87 4.32
CA ASP A 868 -11.84 -26.31 4.22
C ASP A 868 -12.12 -26.85 2.79
N PHE A 869 -13.25 -26.48 2.16
CA PHE A 869 -13.60 -26.84 0.78
C PHE A 869 -12.60 -26.29 -0.24
N THR A 870 -12.18 -25.04 -0.11
CA THR A 870 -11.25 -24.38 -1.04
C THR A 870 -9.85 -25.02 -0.99
N GLY A 871 -9.39 -25.37 0.22
CA GLY A 871 -8.13 -26.10 0.41
C GLY A 871 -8.17 -27.51 -0.17
N ALA A 872 -9.21 -28.27 0.18
CA ALA A 872 -9.38 -29.67 -0.24
C ALA A 872 -9.59 -29.84 -1.75
N SER A 873 -10.23 -28.88 -2.42
CA SER A 873 -10.50 -28.93 -3.86
C SER A 873 -9.45 -28.18 -4.69
N ALA A 874 -9.58 -26.86 -4.76
CA ALA A 874 -8.88 -25.99 -5.69
C ALA A 874 -7.36 -25.96 -5.42
N VAL A 875 -6.98 -25.78 -4.15
CA VAL A 875 -5.57 -25.68 -3.76
C VAL A 875 -4.88 -27.04 -3.81
N THR A 876 -5.54 -28.12 -3.40
CA THR A 876 -4.98 -29.48 -3.53
C THR A 876 -4.73 -29.84 -5.00
N ALA A 877 -5.64 -29.47 -5.92
CA ALA A 877 -5.42 -29.66 -7.35
C ALA A 877 -4.26 -28.78 -7.88
N GLY A 878 -4.32 -27.47 -7.65
CA GLY A 878 -3.40 -26.48 -8.22
C GLY A 878 -1.99 -26.48 -7.61
N SER A 879 -1.86 -26.72 -6.30
CA SER A 879 -0.59 -26.58 -5.55
C SER A 879 0.10 -27.89 -5.21
N LEU A 880 -0.63 -29.02 -5.19
CA LEU A 880 -0.05 -30.33 -4.85
C LEU A 880 -0.05 -31.28 -6.05
N VAL A 881 -1.23 -31.60 -6.59
CA VAL A 881 -1.38 -32.68 -7.58
C VAL A 881 -0.76 -32.29 -8.92
N LEU A 882 -1.11 -31.13 -9.49
CA LEU A 882 -0.62 -30.73 -10.81
C LEU A 882 0.90 -30.47 -10.86
N PRO A 883 1.52 -29.74 -9.90
CA PRO A 883 2.97 -29.58 -9.84
C PRO A 883 3.75 -30.90 -9.82
N LEU A 884 3.33 -31.86 -8.99
CA LEU A 884 4.01 -33.14 -8.86
C LEU A 884 3.81 -34.03 -10.10
N LEU A 885 2.63 -33.99 -10.74
CA LEU A 885 2.40 -34.66 -12.02
C LEU A 885 3.31 -34.11 -13.12
N PHE A 886 3.52 -32.79 -13.18
CA PHE A 886 4.40 -32.18 -14.18
C PHE A 886 5.87 -32.52 -13.93
N TYR A 887 6.31 -32.47 -12.67
CA TYR A 887 7.66 -32.83 -12.27
C TYR A 887 7.98 -34.29 -12.58
N LEU A 888 7.09 -35.22 -12.21
CA LEU A 888 7.20 -36.64 -12.57
C LEU A 888 7.24 -36.84 -14.08
N LYS A 889 6.39 -36.16 -14.85
CA LYS A 889 6.29 -36.34 -16.31
C LYS A 889 7.54 -35.85 -17.04
N ILE A 890 8.09 -34.69 -16.66
CA ILE A 890 9.27 -34.08 -17.31
C ILE A 890 10.57 -34.75 -16.84
N PHE A 891 10.73 -34.99 -15.54
CA PHE A 891 11.98 -35.53 -14.98
C PHE A 891 11.99 -37.06 -14.84
N TRP A 892 10.98 -37.78 -15.35
CA TRP A 892 10.78 -39.23 -15.15
C TRP A 892 12.07 -40.06 -15.18
N ASN A 893 12.88 -39.92 -16.24
CA ASN A 893 14.11 -40.70 -16.40
C ASN A 893 15.30 -40.19 -15.56
N LYS A 894 15.26 -38.93 -15.09
CA LYS A 894 16.32 -38.29 -14.30
C LYS A 894 16.14 -38.49 -12.79
N LEU A 895 14.91 -38.68 -12.31
CA LEU A 895 14.62 -38.85 -10.87
C LEU A 895 15.09 -40.22 -10.36
N PRO A 896 15.62 -40.33 -9.13
CA PRO A 896 15.86 -41.61 -8.47
C PRO A 896 14.53 -42.29 -8.06
N MET A 897 14.55 -43.62 -7.87
CA MET A 897 13.34 -44.40 -7.61
C MET A 897 12.54 -43.93 -6.38
N TYR A 898 13.22 -43.51 -5.30
CA TYR A 898 12.56 -43.07 -4.07
C TYR A 898 11.76 -41.77 -4.28
N GLU A 899 12.26 -40.80 -5.06
CA GLU A 899 11.54 -39.57 -5.42
C GLU A 899 10.34 -39.86 -6.33
N ARG A 900 10.47 -40.80 -7.28
CA ARG A 900 9.35 -41.21 -8.14
C ARG A 900 8.22 -41.82 -7.32
N ILE A 901 8.54 -42.78 -6.46
CA ILE A 901 7.57 -43.49 -5.61
C ILE A 901 6.95 -42.53 -4.58
N GLY A 902 7.77 -41.74 -3.89
CA GLY A 902 7.30 -40.75 -2.93
C GLY A 902 6.33 -39.73 -3.54
N SER A 903 6.68 -39.16 -4.70
CA SER A 903 5.81 -38.20 -5.40
C SER A 903 4.48 -38.85 -5.84
N MET A 904 4.51 -40.09 -6.32
CA MET A 904 3.30 -40.85 -6.68
C MET A 904 2.41 -41.13 -5.46
N VAL A 905 2.99 -41.53 -4.32
CA VAL A 905 2.25 -41.74 -3.06
C VAL A 905 1.62 -40.43 -2.59
N ILE A 906 2.35 -39.33 -2.61
CA ILE A 906 1.83 -38.00 -2.26
C ILE A 906 0.64 -37.62 -3.15
N ILE A 907 0.75 -37.77 -4.48
CA ILE A 907 -0.35 -37.48 -5.41
C ILE A 907 -1.60 -38.31 -5.07
N VAL A 908 -1.45 -39.62 -4.85
CA VAL A 908 -2.60 -40.50 -4.55
C VAL A 908 -3.23 -40.16 -3.20
N VAL A 909 -2.43 -39.97 -2.14
CA VAL A 909 -2.94 -39.62 -0.81
C VAL A 909 -3.63 -38.26 -0.84
N CYS A 910 -2.99 -37.21 -1.36
CA CYS A 910 -3.59 -35.87 -1.45
C CYS A 910 -4.86 -35.85 -2.32
N SER A 911 -4.93 -36.66 -3.39
CA SER A 911 -6.15 -36.76 -4.20
C SER A 911 -7.30 -37.42 -3.44
N ILE A 912 -7.04 -38.49 -2.69
CA ILE A 912 -8.06 -39.19 -1.89
C ILE A 912 -8.54 -38.30 -0.74
N LEU A 913 -7.63 -37.66 -0.01
CA LEU A 913 -7.96 -36.76 1.09
C LEU A 913 -8.68 -35.49 0.60
N GLY A 914 -8.20 -34.89 -0.48
CA GLY A 914 -8.85 -33.73 -1.10
C GLY A 914 -10.28 -34.04 -1.53
N VAL A 915 -10.53 -35.16 -2.21
CA VAL A 915 -11.89 -35.57 -2.58
C VAL A 915 -12.77 -35.85 -1.36
N TYR A 916 -12.24 -36.53 -0.32
CA TYR A 916 -12.99 -36.82 0.91
C TYR A 916 -13.43 -35.54 1.64
N VAL A 917 -12.49 -34.61 1.88
CA VAL A 917 -12.79 -33.36 2.60
C VAL A 917 -13.62 -32.41 1.74
N MET A 918 -13.40 -32.35 0.42
CA MET A 918 -14.24 -31.58 -0.51
C MET A 918 -15.71 -32.04 -0.49
N ILE A 919 -15.98 -33.35 -0.43
CA ILE A 919 -17.35 -33.87 -0.34
C ILE A 919 -17.98 -33.52 1.01
N TYR A 920 -17.22 -33.64 2.11
CA TYR A 920 -17.73 -33.35 3.45
C TYR A 920 -18.00 -31.85 3.66
N ALA A 921 -16.99 -31.00 3.49
CA ALA A 921 -17.14 -29.54 3.60
C ALA A 921 -18.13 -29.00 2.55
N GLY A 922 -18.16 -29.58 1.35
CA GLY A 922 -19.14 -29.24 0.31
C GLY A 922 -20.59 -29.58 0.70
N LYS A 923 -20.84 -30.66 1.46
CA LYS A 923 -22.17 -30.93 2.02
C LYS A 923 -22.56 -29.82 2.99
N ASN A 924 -21.72 -29.52 3.97
CA ASN A 924 -22.01 -28.53 5.02
C ASN A 924 -22.22 -27.13 4.43
N LEU A 925 -21.31 -26.70 3.54
CA LEU A 925 -21.32 -25.39 2.89
C LEU A 925 -22.64 -25.08 2.17
N PHE A 926 -23.24 -26.07 1.49
CA PHE A 926 -24.48 -25.90 0.71
C PHE A 926 -25.75 -26.46 1.38
N ASN A 927 -25.63 -27.30 2.41
CA ASN A 927 -26.74 -27.89 3.15
C ASN A 927 -26.29 -28.25 4.59
N PRO A 928 -26.17 -27.24 5.48
CA PRO A 928 -25.67 -27.42 6.84
C PRO A 928 -26.65 -28.24 7.70
N ASP A 929 -26.11 -29.05 8.60
CA ASP A 929 -26.91 -29.80 9.59
C ASP A 929 -27.31 -28.88 10.76
N SER A 930 -28.52 -29.05 11.30
CA SER A 930 -29.18 -28.05 12.18
C SER A 930 -28.63 -27.94 13.60
N ASP A 931 -27.94 -28.96 14.09
CA ASP A 931 -27.50 -29.06 15.47
C ASP A 931 -25.98 -29.25 15.52
N THR A 932 -25.27 -28.21 15.98
CA THR A 932 -23.83 -28.27 16.25
C THR A 932 -23.56 -27.70 17.65
N ALA A 933 -22.74 -28.41 18.42
CA ALA A 933 -22.29 -27.95 19.73
C ALA A 933 -21.30 -26.79 19.57
N THR A 934 -21.24 -25.89 20.56
CA THR A 934 -20.33 -24.73 20.58
C THR A 934 -18.86 -25.13 20.46
N PHE A 935 -18.48 -26.27 21.03
CA PHE A 935 -17.12 -26.83 20.95
C PHE A 935 -17.12 -28.26 20.39
N PRO A 936 -17.29 -28.45 19.07
CA PRO A 936 -17.56 -29.75 18.45
C PRO A 936 -16.35 -30.70 18.40
N TYR A 937 -15.20 -30.30 18.97
CA TYR A 937 -13.97 -31.09 19.04
C TYR A 937 -13.68 -31.63 20.45
N CYS A 938 -14.48 -31.22 21.44
CA CYS A 938 -14.38 -31.68 22.83
C CYS A 938 -15.30 -32.86 23.15
N SER A 939 -15.03 -33.56 24.26
CA SER A 939 -15.97 -34.50 24.87
C SER A 939 -17.21 -33.78 25.42
N GLU A 940 -18.33 -34.49 25.57
CA GLU A 940 -19.67 -33.95 25.95
C GLU A 940 -19.63 -32.96 27.15
N GLU A 941 -18.83 -33.24 28.18
CA GLU A 941 -18.60 -32.38 29.35
C GLU A 941 -18.16 -30.94 29.01
N TYR A 942 -17.43 -30.74 27.91
CA TYR A 942 -16.85 -29.46 27.48
C TYR A 942 -17.41 -28.98 26.13
N GLN A 943 -18.56 -29.50 25.68
CA GLN A 943 -19.15 -29.17 24.38
C GLN A 943 -20.02 -27.90 24.38
N LEU A 944 -20.56 -27.51 25.54
CA LEU A 944 -21.47 -26.38 25.71
C LEU A 944 -20.82 -25.22 26.48
N ASP A 945 -20.33 -25.51 27.70
CA ASP A 945 -19.79 -24.49 28.61
C ASP A 945 -18.26 -24.36 28.50
N PRO A 946 -17.70 -23.14 28.69
CA PRO A 946 -16.26 -22.92 28.68
C PRO A 946 -15.56 -23.60 29.88
N TYR A 947 -14.47 -24.34 29.61
CA TYR A 947 -13.76 -25.15 30.63
C TYR A 947 -13.12 -24.32 31.76
N TYR A 948 -12.88 -23.02 31.50
CA TYR A 948 -12.31 -22.07 32.44
C TYR A 948 -12.77 -20.66 32.08
N VAL A 949 -13.33 -19.95 33.07
CA VAL A 949 -13.62 -18.51 32.98
C VAL A 949 -12.91 -17.80 34.12
N ARG A 950 -12.01 -16.88 33.76
CA ARG A 950 -11.24 -16.07 34.70
C ARG A 950 -12.15 -15.06 35.42
N ASN A 951 -12.01 -14.96 36.74
CA ASN A 951 -12.82 -14.12 37.63
C ASN A 951 -14.32 -14.48 37.66
N SER A 952 -14.65 -15.77 37.77
CA SER A 952 -16.00 -16.29 38.01
C SER A 952 -16.45 -16.25 39.50
N ASN A 953 -15.84 -15.37 40.31
CA ASN A 953 -16.10 -15.10 41.73
C ASN A 953 -16.08 -13.59 41.99
#